data_AF-A0A7J6PGR6-F1
#
_entry.id   AF-A0A7J6PGR6-F1
#
_cell.length_a   1.000
_cell.length_b   1.000
_cell.length_c   1.000
_cell.angle_alpha   90.00
_cell.angle_beta   90.00
_cell.angle_gamma   90.00
#
_symmetry.space_group_name_H-M   'P 1'
#
loop_
_entity.id
_entity.type
_entity.pdbx_description
1 polymer ?
#
loop_
_entity_poly.entity_id
_entity_poly.type
_entity_poly.pdbx_seq_one_letter_code
_entity_poly.pdbx_strand_id
1 'polypeptide(L)'
;MSSAQDVFSEDPHYPSAGSFPTTQGSAGSKYSRKDYWDLDQILQDEQLIDTRLVDTAYGLGWMNSQAAEVESYQRRREDEDADGEDENMSQAENRPAGGQSGDEGSANHLPADCKLSLPLWIAEGLYLRRFVEIEEVPSIFNANMQGLMTLEATVMRLDQKSFYYFEIGMRLAALLGLHTLMERLLKGMFERSRNIFDVAQTQIVGADQEKRMQVLMDFMTRSEREIFQQGVMVAGEYDLFRSGWVGCSCLPFPDHLHWTPDEIDGTAGAVAVANIDNDPAGKMKVVVGSLSGILRIFLPKGGPSGGSTVEDLIVITDIIVGSGGDDEYLRFISGSSELFLAVLHPYSLAVYAVSAVESGGVAAYYDIQQVAAHKFARPAYNMTSGAFGGDRTSAGSEAICVQSLDGVLQFYLNGSFAFHRLLPQSSFIVPGPLLYLTTSDRLITANSEMVLECYRYSALASAGDNVDVDPTLMTGKKLTADWTANLGDHITWLGAARFTQGTNEDVVALGDQTLFVVDDKGRVKSQRRLEYPCTSAYVCPLLQPTGKDDGIQQLLIGTQTGHILVLRERALVWCCLVGPSPITAITVAEFGDTMGMICSLDDAGVLRVSYLGTDPPVASTMINTDSRDLDYDQMEAEHRQLLDAIRRHHQEKEEAGQPAGEQLPPKEVDVKVHVPTTIDPPTSVDELAFQPEQDDIQGLFMHDGLPQQITVEFEITNTDARGRAASGLTLSVQPLSDAITTLMPKIMSLPDVQPGVPPGRASLAFYISAHILCSSRDVELVLTYTLGDTLRCTTSSFELPLCFVAHPIPPTKEANFKVAIGATAIPPTLGSIFQDFLQGASAAGSHNVPEGSVRNILSLRLACGKDVTILQSKTSSRFCVQSTEFGPLWVGLAELERRCKDYFVEGDFQLTYLDSLPLQDYFALVDDHFSIRHHLQGLRLEVGKKSLQYRDNQKQLLTRLRDKQPTDLNGMDELLEV
;
A
#
# COMPACT_ATOMS: atom_id res chain seq x y z
N MET A 1 2.56 21.37 -53.25
CA MET A 1 1.93 20.40 -54.16
C MET A 1 1.45 19.23 -53.30
N SER A 2 0.12 18.98 -53.32
CA SER A 2 -0.65 17.90 -52.66
C SER A 2 -0.56 17.83 -51.12
N SER A 3 -1.20 18.71 -50.33
CA SER A 3 -2.58 18.61 -49.80
C SER A 3 -2.95 17.27 -49.15
N ALA A 4 -2.90 17.21 -47.81
CA ALA A 4 -3.70 16.29 -47.00
C ALA A 4 -4.62 17.16 -46.12
N GLN A 5 -5.83 17.39 -46.62
CA GLN A 5 -6.98 17.89 -45.86
C GLN A 5 -7.68 16.71 -45.17
N ASP A 6 -8.23 17.01 -44.00
CA ASP A 6 -9.41 16.39 -43.37
C ASP A 6 -9.39 14.89 -43.05
N VAL A 7 -8.99 14.55 -41.80
CA VAL A 7 -9.67 13.52 -40.99
C VAL A 7 -9.55 13.88 -39.50
N PHE A 8 -10.34 14.86 -39.05
CA PHE A 8 -10.82 14.91 -37.67
C PHE A 8 -12.32 15.21 -37.73
N SER A 9 -13.15 14.20 -37.44
CA SER A 9 -14.52 14.44 -36.99
C SER A 9 -15.04 13.25 -36.18
N GLU A 10 -15.45 13.60 -34.97
CA GLU A 10 -16.51 12.99 -34.16
C GLU A 10 -16.22 11.75 -33.31
N ASP A 11 -16.82 11.79 -32.11
CA ASP A 11 -16.77 10.87 -30.96
C ASP A 11 -16.84 9.37 -31.28
N PRO A 12 -16.55 8.52 -30.27
CA PRO A 12 -17.43 7.36 -30.10
C PRO A 12 -17.95 7.25 -28.66
N HIS A 13 -19.24 7.47 -28.55
CA HIS A 13 -20.10 6.67 -27.68
C HIS A 13 -19.78 5.18 -27.82
N TYR A 14 -19.82 4.50 -26.67
CA TYR A 14 -20.06 3.06 -26.56
C TYR A 14 -21.11 2.57 -27.58
N PRO A 15 -20.83 1.54 -28.40
CA PRO A 15 -21.86 0.64 -28.84
C PRO A 15 -22.08 -0.41 -27.75
N SER A 16 -23.31 -0.40 -27.23
CA SER A 16 -23.93 -1.54 -26.58
C SER A 16 -23.71 -2.83 -27.37
N ALA A 17 -23.55 -3.95 -26.65
CA ALA A 17 -23.56 -5.31 -27.18
C ALA A 17 -24.61 -5.51 -28.29
N GLY A 18 -24.15 -5.81 -29.50
CA GLY A 18 -25.02 -6.13 -30.63
C GLY A 18 -24.35 -5.89 -31.98
N SER A 19 -24.07 -6.97 -32.70
CA SER A 19 -23.61 -7.07 -34.10
C SER A 19 -22.10 -6.93 -34.37
N PHE A 20 -21.44 -8.08 -34.59
CA PHE A 20 -20.26 -8.14 -35.46
C PHE A 20 -20.70 -8.00 -36.93
N PRO A 21 -19.97 -7.26 -37.77
CA PRO A 21 -20.32 -7.13 -39.18
C PRO A 21 -20.02 -8.44 -39.92
N THR A 22 -21.06 -9.02 -40.51
CA THR A 22 -20.92 -9.93 -41.65
C THR A 22 -20.34 -9.16 -42.83
N THR A 23 -19.07 -9.39 -43.17
CA THR A 23 -18.49 -8.89 -44.41
C THR A 23 -18.02 -10.05 -45.29
N GLN A 24 -18.73 -10.18 -46.41
CA GLN A 24 -18.32 -10.96 -47.56
C GLN A 24 -17.00 -10.42 -48.13
N GLY A 25 -16.08 -11.37 -48.37
CA GLY A 25 -14.97 -11.38 -49.32
C GLY A 25 -14.33 -10.07 -49.80
N SER A 26 -13.07 -9.86 -49.41
CA SER A 26 -11.99 -9.70 -50.39
C SER A 26 -10.63 -10.12 -49.82
N ALA A 27 -10.08 -11.16 -50.45
CA ALA A 27 -8.73 -11.72 -50.44
C ALA A 27 -7.67 -11.17 -49.45
N GLY A 28 -7.18 -12.07 -48.58
CA GLY A 28 -5.72 -12.20 -48.39
C GLY A 28 -5.16 -12.22 -46.97
N SER A 29 -5.68 -13.04 -46.04
CA SER A 29 -4.78 -13.63 -45.03
C SER A 29 -5.27 -15.00 -44.54
N LYS A 30 -4.36 -15.96 -44.55
CA LYS A 30 -4.57 -17.36 -44.16
C LYS A 30 -4.40 -17.47 -42.64
N TYR A 31 -5.48 -17.42 -41.87
CA TYR A 31 -5.43 -17.89 -40.48
C TYR A 31 -6.57 -18.88 -40.22
N SER A 32 -6.19 -20.10 -39.84
CA SER A 32 -7.14 -21.13 -39.41
C SER A 32 -7.74 -20.68 -38.08
N ARG A 33 -9.05 -20.46 -38.06
CA ARG A 33 -9.84 -20.03 -36.90
C ARG A 33 -9.79 -21.01 -35.70
N LYS A 34 -9.08 -22.13 -35.81
CA LYS A 34 -8.96 -23.18 -34.78
C LYS A 34 -7.88 -22.93 -33.71
N ASP A 35 -6.95 -22.00 -33.95
CA ASP A 35 -5.75 -21.83 -33.11
C ASP A 35 -5.67 -20.47 -32.38
N TYR A 36 -6.72 -19.65 -32.47
CA TYR A 36 -6.81 -18.30 -31.90
C TYR A 36 -7.69 -18.32 -30.63
N TRP A 37 -7.23 -17.67 -29.56
CA TRP A 37 -7.81 -17.66 -28.23
C TRP A 37 -8.49 -16.32 -27.98
N ASP A 38 -9.80 -16.31 -28.17
CA ASP A 38 -10.66 -15.17 -27.88
C ASP A 38 -11.23 -15.31 -26.47
N LEU A 39 -10.89 -14.39 -25.56
CA LEU A 39 -11.34 -14.42 -24.16
C LEU A 39 -12.86 -14.48 -24.06
N ASP A 40 -13.57 -13.77 -24.94
CA ASP A 40 -15.03 -13.75 -24.94
C ASP A 40 -15.58 -15.11 -25.41
N GLN A 41 -14.91 -15.81 -26.33
CA GLN A 41 -15.29 -17.19 -26.69
C GLN A 41 -14.94 -18.20 -25.59
N ILE A 42 -13.81 -18.04 -24.90
CA ILE A 42 -13.38 -18.95 -23.83
C ILE A 42 -14.32 -18.85 -22.63
N LEU A 43 -14.78 -17.64 -22.32
CA LEU A 43 -15.75 -17.39 -21.25
C LEU A 43 -17.18 -17.72 -21.68
N GLN A 44 -17.54 -17.54 -22.95
CA GLN A 44 -18.85 -17.92 -23.49
C GLN A 44 -18.95 -19.39 -23.87
N ASP A 45 -17.86 -20.15 -23.78
CA ASP A 45 -17.88 -21.59 -24.08
C ASP A 45 -18.80 -22.28 -23.08
N GLU A 46 -19.81 -22.96 -23.60
CA GLU A 46 -20.77 -23.74 -22.81
C GLU A 46 -20.17 -25.06 -22.33
N GLN A 47 -18.90 -25.32 -22.64
CA GLN A 47 -18.21 -26.49 -22.15
C GLN A 47 -18.27 -26.55 -20.61
N LEU A 48 -18.91 -27.61 -20.13
CA LEU A 48 -19.06 -27.88 -18.72
C LEU A 48 -17.70 -28.35 -18.16
N ILE A 49 -17.24 -27.67 -17.12
CA ILE A 49 -16.06 -28.06 -16.35
C ILE A 49 -16.49 -28.72 -15.05
N ASP A 50 -15.78 -29.78 -14.69
CA ASP A 50 -16.05 -30.50 -13.45
C ASP A 50 -15.51 -29.72 -12.27
N THR A 51 -16.42 -29.47 -11.35
CA THR A 51 -16.20 -28.65 -10.19
C THR A 51 -16.74 -29.35 -8.95
N ARG A 52 -15.99 -29.25 -7.86
CA ARG A 52 -16.35 -29.84 -6.58
C ARG A 52 -16.93 -28.77 -5.68
N LEU A 53 -18.12 -29.01 -5.15
CA LEU A 53 -18.69 -28.14 -4.14
C LEU A 53 -17.89 -28.27 -2.83
N VAL A 54 -17.29 -27.16 -2.36
CA VAL A 54 -16.44 -27.14 -1.15
C VAL A 54 -17.27 -27.07 0.12
N ASP A 55 -18.45 -26.44 0.04
CA ASP A 55 -19.38 -26.26 1.17
C ASP A 55 -20.84 -26.30 0.66
N THR A 56 -21.76 -26.78 1.50
CA THR A 56 -23.20 -26.75 1.24
C THR A 56 -23.69 -25.30 1.09
N ALA A 57 -23.75 -24.81 -0.16
CA ALA A 57 -24.16 -23.45 -0.44
C ALA A 57 -25.70 -23.30 -0.41
N TYR A 58 -26.17 -22.29 0.31
CA TYR A 58 -27.60 -22.01 0.46
C TYR A 58 -28.21 -21.44 -0.83
N GLY A 59 -29.05 -22.20 -1.52
CA GLY A 59 -29.87 -21.73 -2.64
C GLY A 59 -29.36 -22.07 -4.05
N LEU A 60 -28.59 -23.15 -4.23
CA LEU A 60 -28.16 -23.65 -5.55
C LEU A 60 -29.10 -24.71 -6.17
N GLY A 61 -30.27 -25.00 -5.57
CA GLY A 61 -31.23 -25.98 -6.09
C GLY A 61 -31.77 -25.68 -7.49
N TRP A 62 -31.69 -24.42 -7.95
CA TRP A 62 -32.01 -24.04 -9.33
C TRP A 62 -31.02 -24.62 -10.35
N MET A 63 -29.79 -24.98 -9.93
CA MET A 63 -28.81 -25.65 -10.80
C MET A 63 -29.21 -27.12 -11.07
N ASN A 64 -30.11 -27.68 -10.27
CA ASN A 64 -30.66 -29.03 -10.44
C ASN A 64 -31.71 -29.11 -11.57
N SER A 65 -32.09 -27.96 -12.15
CA SER A 65 -33.20 -27.86 -13.13
C SER A 65 -32.94 -28.56 -14.47
N GLN A 66 -31.68 -28.78 -14.87
CA GLN A 66 -31.37 -29.47 -16.14
C GLN A 66 -31.28 -31.00 -16.01
N ALA A 67 -31.00 -31.54 -14.82
CA ALA A 67 -30.95 -33.00 -14.63
C ALA A 67 -32.35 -33.63 -14.52
N ALA A 68 -33.30 -32.91 -13.89
CA ALA A 68 -34.67 -33.40 -13.70
C ALA A 68 -35.58 -33.23 -14.94
N GLU A 69 -35.34 -32.23 -15.78
CA GLU A 69 -36.11 -32.04 -17.02
C GLU A 69 -35.71 -33.04 -18.11
N VAL A 70 -34.45 -33.47 -18.18
CA VAL A 70 -33.99 -34.44 -19.20
C VAL A 70 -34.52 -35.86 -18.92
N GLU A 71 -34.55 -36.32 -17.67
CA GLU A 71 -35.14 -37.63 -17.33
C GLU A 71 -36.67 -37.66 -17.48
N SER A 72 -37.37 -36.55 -17.20
CA SER A 72 -38.82 -36.48 -17.35
C SER A 72 -39.26 -36.32 -18.81
N TYR A 73 -38.43 -35.71 -19.67
CA TYR A 73 -38.62 -35.68 -21.13
C TYR A 73 -38.27 -37.02 -21.79
N GLN A 74 -37.24 -37.72 -21.31
CA GLN A 74 -36.88 -39.05 -21.81
C GLN A 74 -37.89 -40.11 -21.39
N ARG A 75 -38.39 -40.10 -20.14
CA ARG A 75 -39.48 -40.99 -19.71
C ARG A 75 -40.80 -40.71 -20.43
N ARG A 76 -41.16 -39.45 -20.69
CA ARG A 76 -42.34 -39.14 -21.53
C ARG A 76 -42.18 -39.60 -22.97
N ARG A 77 -40.98 -39.57 -23.53
CA ARG A 77 -40.71 -40.11 -24.87
C ARG A 77 -40.76 -41.64 -24.90
N GLU A 78 -40.24 -42.29 -23.86
CA GLU A 78 -40.28 -43.75 -23.73
C GLU A 78 -41.70 -44.27 -23.43
N ASP A 79 -42.52 -43.51 -22.71
CA ASP A 79 -43.93 -43.82 -22.45
C ASP A 79 -44.83 -43.50 -23.66
N GLU A 80 -44.50 -42.50 -24.49
CA GLU A 80 -45.22 -42.17 -25.74
C GLU A 80 -44.83 -43.11 -26.91
N ASP A 81 -43.64 -43.72 -26.88
CA ASP A 81 -43.16 -44.70 -27.87
C ASP A 81 -43.54 -46.17 -27.49
N ALA A 82 -44.20 -46.39 -26.35
CA ALA A 82 -44.57 -47.73 -25.84
C ALA A 82 -46.05 -48.12 -25.96
N ASP A 83 -46.94 -47.21 -26.37
CA ASP A 83 -48.35 -47.52 -26.66
C ASP A 83 -48.54 -47.93 -28.13
N GLY A 84 -48.11 -49.15 -28.44
CA GLY A 84 -48.33 -49.81 -29.71
C GLY A 84 -48.11 -51.33 -29.63
N GLU A 85 -49.23 -52.06 -29.49
CA GLU A 85 -49.43 -53.50 -29.78
C GLU A 85 -49.23 -54.52 -28.62
N ASP A 86 -50.35 -54.74 -27.93
CA ASP A 86 -51.03 -56.02 -27.62
C ASP A 86 -50.40 -57.17 -26.77
N GLU A 87 -51.14 -57.45 -25.69
CA GLU A 87 -51.61 -58.76 -25.18
C GLU A 87 -50.59 -59.88 -24.83
N ASN A 88 -50.35 -60.12 -23.53
CA ASN A 88 -50.94 -61.26 -22.79
C ASN A 88 -50.51 -61.34 -21.31
N MET A 89 -51.42 -61.87 -20.51
CA MET A 89 -51.34 -62.12 -19.06
C MET A 89 -50.19 -63.05 -18.62
N SER A 90 -49.60 -62.80 -17.45
CA SER A 90 -49.89 -63.59 -16.22
C SER A 90 -48.91 -63.35 -15.07
N GLN A 91 -49.48 -63.51 -13.87
CA GLN A 91 -48.87 -63.79 -12.55
C GLN A 91 -48.62 -62.62 -11.60
N ALA A 92 -49.12 -62.87 -10.40
CA ALA A 92 -49.32 -61.98 -9.28
C ALA A 92 -48.36 -62.32 -8.13
N GLU A 93 -48.47 -61.52 -7.05
CA GLU A 93 -47.94 -61.72 -5.68
C GLU A 93 -46.48 -61.25 -5.48
N ASN A 94 -46.07 -60.50 -4.43
CA ASN A 94 -46.67 -60.17 -3.13
C ASN A 94 -45.99 -58.93 -2.48
N ARG A 95 -46.75 -58.24 -1.62
CA ARG A 95 -46.53 -57.06 -0.73
C ARG A 95 -45.33 -57.15 0.28
N PRO A 96 -44.94 -56.11 1.10
CA PRO A 96 -45.79 -55.07 1.71
C PRO A 96 -45.21 -53.63 1.91
N ALA A 97 -46.07 -52.81 2.53
CA ALA A 97 -46.03 -51.38 2.76
C ALA A 97 -45.22 -50.92 4.00
N GLY A 98 -44.90 -49.62 4.00
CA GLY A 98 -44.42 -48.78 5.11
C GLY A 98 -43.46 -47.73 4.54
N GLY A 99 -43.74 -46.44 4.42
CA GLY A 99 -44.53 -45.55 5.25
C GLY A 99 -43.58 -44.69 6.08
N GLN A 100 -43.19 -43.49 5.61
CA GLN A 100 -43.17 -42.25 6.39
C GLN A 100 -42.58 -41.07 5.61
N SER A 101 -43.24 -39.94 5.84
CA SER A 101 -42.90 -38.54 5.59
C SER A 101 -41.42 -38.18 5.68
N GLY A 102 -40.89 -37.56 4.61
CA GLY A 102 -39.59 -36.89 4.58
C GLY A 102 -39.69 -35.54 3.89
N ASP A 103 -39.66 -34.48 4.71
CA ASP A 103 -38.87 -33.25 4.54
C ASP A 103 -38.88 -32.54 3.15
N GLU A 104 -39.86 -31.67 2.93
CA GLU A 104 -39.90 -30.73 1.78
C GLU A 104 -38.96 -29.51 1.94
N GLY A 105 -38.13 -29.44 2.99
CA GLY A 105 -37.23 -28.31 3.28
C GLY A 105 -35.80 -28.45 2.74
N SER A 106 -35.33 -29.67 2.46
CA SER A 106 -33.95 -29.96 2.02
C SER A 106 -33.80 -30.11 0.50
N ALA A 107 -34.91 -30.08 -0.25
CA ALA A 107 -34.94 -30.44 -1.67
C ALA A 107 -34.18 -29.49 -2.63
N ASN A 108 -33.74 -28.31 -2.16
CA ASN A 108 -33.15 -27.26 -3.01
C ASN A 108 -31.67 -26.95 -2.72
N HIS A 109 -30.94 -27.85 -2.05
CA HIS A 109 -29.51 -27.67 -1.77
C HIS A 109 -28.68 -28.78 -2.39
N LEU A 110 -27.59 -28.41 -3.07
CA LEU A 110 -26.60 -29.37 -3.55
C LEU A 110 -25.71 -29.79 -2.37
N PRO A 111 -25.50 -31.11 -2.14
CA PRO A 111 -24.64 -31.58 -1.05
C PRO A 111 -23.17 -31.20 -1.25
N ALA A 112 -22.42 -31.04 -0.15
CA ALA A 112 -20.96 -30.86 -0.20
C ALA A 112 -20.30 -32.07 -0.89
N ASP A 113 -19.17 -31.84 -1.55
CA ASP A 113 -18.48 -32.82 -2.41
C ASP A 113 -19.26 -33.29 -3.64
N CYS A 114 -20.42 -32.68 -3.95
CA CYS A 114 -21.12 -32.92 -5.21
C CYS A 114 -20.26 -32.41 -6.38
N LYS A 115 -20.07 -33.29 -7.37
CA LYS A 115 -19.44 -32.93 -8.64
C LYS A 115 -20.47 -32.28 -9.54
N LEU A 116 -20.20 -31.04 -9.90
CA LEU A 116 -21.05 -30.21 -10.74
C LEU A 116 -20.29 -29.92 -12.02
N SER A 117 -20.91 -30.19 -13.16
CA SER A 117 -20.40 -29.80 -14.46
C SER A 117 -21.01 -28.45 -14.82
N LEU A 118 -20.21 -27.38 -14.79
CA LEU A 118 -20.68 -25.99 -14.94
C LEU A 118 -19.95 -25.27 -16.07
N PRO A 119 -20.61 -24.38 -16.83
CA PRO A 119 -19.91 -23.49 -17.74
C PRO A 119 -18.86 -22.64 -17.00
N LEU A 120 -17.72 -22.41 -17.65
CA LEU A 120 -16.55 -21.74 -17.04
C LEU A 120 -16.87 -20.37 -16.43
N TRP A 121 -17.74 -19.59 -17.06
CA TRP A 121 -18.15 -18.26 -16.56
C TRP A 121 -18.98 -18.32 -15.27
N ILE A 122 -19.76 -19.38 -15.04
CA ILE A 122 -20.49 -19.59 -13.78
C ILE A 122 -19.51 -20.08 -12.71
N ALA A 123 -18.66 -21.04 -13.07
CA ALA A 123 -17.66 -21.61 -12.18
C ALA A 123 -16.65 -20.56 -11.68
N GLU A 124 -16.19 -19.63 -12.53
CA GLU A 124 -15.31 -18.53 -12.15
C GLU A 124 -15.92 -17.68 -11.02
N GLY A 125 -17.20 -17.31 -11.16
CA GLY A 125 -17.91 -16.51 -10.16
C GLY A 125 -18.13 -17.24 -8.83
N LEU A 126 -18.32 -18.57 -8.86
CA LEU A 126 -18.48 -19.41 -7.67
C LEU A 126 -17.13 -19.72 -6.98
N TYR A 127 -16.07 -19.92 -7.77
CA TYR A 127 -14.69 -20.13 -7.30
C TYR A 127 -14.14 -18.90 -6.59
N LEU A 128 -14.33 -17.69 -7.16
CA LEU A 128 -13.91 -16.43 -6.51
C LEU A 128 -14.58 -16.21 -5.15
N ARG A 129 -15.77 -16.79 -4.94
CA ARG A 129 -16.51 -16.75 -3.67
C ARG A 129 -16.24 -17.96 -2.77
N ARG A 130 -15.33 -18.86 -3.18
CA ARG A 130 -14.95 -20.12 -2.50
C ARG A 130 -16.10 -21.10 -2.27
N PHE A 131 -17.12 -21.07 -3.13
CA PHE A 131 -18.22 -22.04 -3.05
C PHE A 131 -17.89 -23.37 -3.75
N VAL A 132 -16.96 -23.31 -4.70
CA VAL A 132 -16.66 -24.39 -5.63
C VAL A 132 -15.15 -24.42 -5.90
N GLU A 133 -14.57 -25.61 -5.97
CA GLU A 133 -13.20 -25.88 -6.40
C GLU A 133 -13.24 -26.46 -7.82
N ILE A 134 -12.35 -26.02 -8.71
CA ILE A 134 -12.31 -26.53 -10.09
C ILE A 134 -11.41 -27.77 -10.10
N GLU A 135 -11.98 -28.95 -10.34
CA GLU A 135 -11.23 -30.22 -10.33
C GLU A 135 -10.57 -30.50 -11.68
N GLU A 136 -11.27 -30.22 -12.77
CA GLU A 136 -10.77 -30.47 -14.11
C GLU A 136 -10.47 -29.18 -14.88
N VAL A 137 -9.37 -29.23 -15.63
CA VAL A 137 -8.96 -28.15 -16.51
C VAL A 137 -9.93 -28.06 -17.69
N PRO A 138 -10.42 -26.86 -18.06
CA PRO A 138 -11.23 -26.68 -19.26
C PRO A 138 -10.54 -27.30 -20.48
N SER A 139 -11.23 -28.02 -21.36
CA SER A 139 -10.56 -28.69 -22.48
C SER A 139 -9.89 -27.70 -23.46
N ILE A 140 -10.37 -26.45 -23.45
CA ILE A 140 -9.76 -25.29 -24.09
C ILE A 140 -8.33 -25.06 -23.57
N PHE A 141 -8.08 -25.29 -22.28
CA PHE A 141 -6.80 -25.14 -21.59
C PHE A 141 -6.02 -26.47 -21.46
N ASN A 142 -6.05 -27.30 -22.50
CA ASN A 142 -5.40 -28.61 -22.50
C ASN A 142 -3.87 -28.57 -22.25
N ALA A 143 -3.28 -29.72 -21.94
CA ALA A 143 -1.84 -29.86 -21.68
C ALA A 143 -0.95 -29.37 -22.84
N ASN A 144 -1.44 -29.37 -24.07
CA ASN A 144 -0.75 -28.80 -25.22
C ASN A 144 -0.72 -27.27 -25.17
N MET A 145 -1.83 -26.63 -24.75
CA MET A 145 -1.92 -25.18 -24.56
C MET A 145 -1.09 -24.71 -23.35
N GLN A 146 -1.12 -25.46 -22.25
CA GLN A 146 -0.23 -25.23 -21.10
C GLN A 146 1.23 -25.36 -21.50
N GLY A 147 1.56 -26.39 -22.29
CA GLY A 147 2.88 -26.57 -22.88
C GLY A 147 3.30 -25.37 -23.72
N LEU A 148 2.44 -24.91 -24.63
CA LEU A 148 2.66 -23.70 -25.45
C LEU A 148 2.85 -22.44 -24.59
N MET A 149 2.10 -22.28 -23.50
CA MET A 149 2.25 -21.15 -22.58
C MET A 149 3.51 -21.20 -21.71
N THR A 150 4.08 -22.40 -21.51
CA THR A 150 5.37 -22.56 -20.85
C THR A 150 6.59 -22.41 -21.77
N LEU A 151 6.40 -22.35 -23.09
CA LEU A 151 7.48 -22.09 -24.03
C LEU A 151 7.97 -20.64 -23.92
N GLU A 152 9.21 -20.41 -24.37
CA GLU A 152 9.84 -19.11 -24.29
C GLU A 152 9.05 -18.05 -25.09
N ALA A 153 8.38 -17.16 -24.37
CA ALA A 153 7.46 -16.18 -24.95
C ALA A 153 8.18 -15.25 -25.94
N THR A 154 9.48 -15.02 -25.77
CA THR A 154 10.35 -14.16 -26.61
C THR A 154 10.40 -14.59 -28.08
N VAL A 155 10.19 -15.88 -28.38
CA VAL A 155 10.33 -16.44 -29.74
C VAL A 155 8.98 -16.77 -30.38
N MET A 156 7.88 -16.65 -29.65
CA MET A 156 6.54 -16.99 -30.10
C MET A 156 5.78 -15.81 -30.72
N ARG A 157 4.98 -16.10 -31.75
CA ARG A 157 3.98 -15.18 -32.33
C ARG A 157 2.73 -15.18 -31.46
N LEU A 158 2.72 -14.34 -30.43
CA LEU A 158 1.63 -14.29 -29.45
C LEU A 158 0.35 -13.67 -30.03
N ASP A 159 0.49 -12.76 -30.99
CA ASP A 159 -0.60 -12.15 -31.76
C ASP A 159 -1.48 -13.18 -32.50
N GLN A 160 -0.87 -14.27 -32.98
CA GLN A 160 -1.56 -15.36 -33.66
C GLN A 160 -2.30 -16.28 -32.68
N LYS A 161 -1.99 -16.18 -31.39
CA LYS A 161 -2.62 -16.94 -30.31
C LYS A 161 -3.66 -16.12 -29.57
N SER A 162 -3.38 -14.89 -29.18
CA SER A 162 -4.37 -13.95 -28.65
C SER A 162 -3.84 -12.54 -28.62
N PHE A 163 -4.71 -11.55 -28.80
CA PHE A 163 -4.35 -10.16 -28.51
C PHE A 163 -4.13 -9.89 -27.02
N TYR A 164 -4.65 -10.75 -26.14
CA TYR A 164 -4.58 -10.66 -24.67
C TYR A 164 -3.89 -11.87 -24.05
N TYR A 165 -2.85 -12.40 -24.72
CA TYR A 165 -2.22 -13.67 -24.38
C TYR A 165 -1.81 -13.78 -22.90
N PHE A 166 -1.14 -12.74 -22.37
CA PHE A 166 -0.65 -12.73 -21.00
C PHE A 166 -1.78 -12.57 -20.00
N GLU A 167 -2.75 -11.71 -20.30
CA GLU A 167 -3.90 -11.41 -19.46
C GLU A 167 -4.82 -12.63 -19.33
N ILE A 168 -5.06 -13.34 -20.44
CA ILE A 168 -5.82 -14.60 -20.47
C ILE A 168 -5.06 -15.69 -19.73
N GLY A 169 -3.76 -15.87 -20.03
CA GLY A 169 -2.94 -16.91 -19.41
C GLY A 169 -2.81 -16.75 -17.91
N MET A 170 -2.59 -15.52 -17.42
CA MET A 170 -2.49 -15.21 -15.99
C MET A 170 -3.81 -15.45 -15.27
N ARG A 171 -4.93 -15.06 -15.86
CA ARG A 171 -6.26 -15.25 -15.28
C ARG A 171 -6.62 -16.74 -15.19
N LEU A 172 -6.38 -17.51 -16.25
CA LEU A 172 -6.64 -18.96 -16.26
C LEU A 172 -5.68 -19.72 -15.32
N ALA A 173 -4.41 -19.33 -15.26
CA ALA A 173 -3.44 -19.92 -14.32
C ALA A 173 -3.83 -19.66 -12.86
N ALA A 174 -4.36 -18.46 -12.55
CA ALA A 174 -4.85 -18.12 -11.22
C ALA A 174 -6.13 -18.90 -10.83
N LEU A 175 -7.05 -19.10 -11.79
CA LEU A 175 -8.28 -19.88 -11.56
C LEU A 175 -7.99 -21.37 -11.31
N LEU A 176 -6.93 -21.92 -11.93
CA LEU A 176 -6.56 -23.32 -11.83
C LEU A 176 -5.46 -23.61 -10.78
N GLY A 177 -5.04 -22.61 -10.00
CA GLY A 177 -3.98 -22.77 -9.00
C GLY A 177 -2.59 -23.12 -9.57
N LEU A 178 -2.33 -22.82 -10.85
CA LEU A 178 -1.11 -23.20 -11.56
C LEU A 178 0.00 -22.16 -11.34
N HIS A 179 0.57 -22.13 -10.12
CA HIS A 179 1.58 -21.16 -9.70
C HIS A 179 2.84 -21.13 -10.60
N THR A 180 3.29 -22.29 -11.08
CA THR A 180 4.48 -22.40 -11.93
C THR A 180 4.29 -21.80 -13.32
N LEU A 181 3.06 -21.84 -13.84
CA LEU A 181 2.71 -21.24 -15.12
C LEU A 181 2.60 -19.72 -14.99
N MET A 182 2.01 -19.25 -13.90
CA MET A 182 1.87 -17.83 -13.59
C MET A 182 3.23 -17.13 -13.51
N GLU A 183 4.21 -17.74 -12.83
CA GLU A 183 5.56 -17.20 -12.72
C GLU A 183 6.28 -17.12 -14.08
N ARG A 184 6.09 -18.13 -14.94
CA ARG A 184 6.66 -18.15 -16.30
C ARG A 184 6.01 -17.14 -17.24
N LEU A 185 4.69 -16.98 -17.19
CA LEU A 185 3.96 -15.97 -17.96
C LEU A 185 4.39 -14.56 -17.57
N LEU A 186 4.55 -14.30 -16.27
CA LEU A 186 5.02 -13.03 -15.76
C LEU A 186 6.45 -12.72 -16.23
N LYS A 187 7.36 -13.71 -16.11
CA LYS A 187 8.74 -13.59 -16.59
C LYS A 187 8.80 -13.31 -18.10
N GLY A 188 8.01 -14.04 -18.89
CA GLY A 188 7.92 -13.86 -20.34
C GLY A 188 7.37 -12.49 -20.74
N MET A 189 6.40 -11.95 -20.00
CA MET A 189 5.87 -10.60 -20.21
C MET A 189 6.93 -9.53 -19.95
N PHE A 190 7.72 -9.66 -18.88
CA PHE A 190 8.80 -8.72 -18.56
C PHE A 190 9.94 -8.76 -19.58
N GLU A 191 10.39 -9.96 -19.97
CA GLU A 191 11.47 -10.11 -20.96
C GLU A 191 11.07 -9.57 -22.33
N ARG A 192 9.83 -9.77 -22.77
CA ARG A 192 9.33 -9.20 -24.02
C ARG A 192 9.13 -7.70 -23.96
N SER A 193 8.60 -7.17 -22.86
CA SER A 193 8.48 -5.72 -22.66
C SER A 193 9.83 -5.05 -22.75
N ARG A 194 10.86 -5.62 -22.10
CA ARG A 194 12.25 -5.15 -22.18
C ARG A 194 12.78 -5.18 -23.61
N ASN A 195 12.59 -6.27 -24.34
CA ASN A 195 12.99 -6.35 -25.75
C ASN A 195 12.26 -5.33 -26.64
N ILE A 196 10.99 -5.04 -26.37
CA ILE A 196 10.21 -4.02 -27.09
C ILE A 196 10.78 -2.63 -26.83
N PHE A 197 11.15 -2.31 -25.58
CA PHE A 197 11.84 -1.07 -25.24
C PHE A 197 13.20 -0.96 -25.93
N ASP A 198 14.02 -2.00 -25.91
CA ASP A 198 15.32 -2.03 -26.57
C ASP A 198 15.19 -1.85 -28.10
N VAL A 199 14.17 -2.45 -28.72
CA VAL A 199 13.89 -2.31 -30.16
C VAL A 199 13.33 -0.93 -30.50
N ALA A 200 12.45 -0.37 -29.69
CA ALA A 200 11.93 0.99 -29.86
C ALA A 200 13.04 2.05 -29.77
N GLN A 201 14.03 1.84 -28.89
CA GLN A 201 15.18 2.74 -28.73
C GLN A 201 16.24 2.59 -29.83
N THR A 202 16.39 1.40 -30.43
CA THR A 202 17.44 1.12 -31.43
C THR A 202 17.01 1.37 -32.88
N GLN A 203 15.71 1.44 -33.21
CA GLN A 203 15.21 1.58 -34.59
C GLN A 203 15.14 3.02 -35.12
N ILE A 204 16.20 3.80 -34.90
CA ILE A 204 16.46 5.00 -35.69
C ILE A 204 17.54 4.63 -36.73
N VAL A 205 17.18 4.79 -38.02
CA VAL A 205 17.99 4.70 -39.26
C VAL A 205 17.80 3.42 -40.14
N GLY A 206 17.05 3.54 -41.25
CA GLY A 206 17.24 2.72 -42.48
C GLY A 206 15.99 2.41 -43.33
N ALA A 207 16.13 2.30 -44.66
CA ALA A 207 15.03 2.13 -45.64
C ALA A 207 14.29 0.76 -45.66
N ASP A 208 14.69 -0.20 -44.82
CA ASP A 208 14.02 -1.51 -44.65
C ASP A 208 12.99 -1.50 -43.48
N GLN A 209 12.73 -0.31 -42.92
CA GLN A 209 11.97 -0.07 -41.69
C GLN A 209 10.53 -0.57 -41.75
N GLU A 210 9.77 -0.28 -42.82
CA GLU A 210 8.36 -0.67 -42.94
C GLU A 210 8.20 -2.19 -42.89
N LYS A 211 9.05 -2.95 -43.58
CA LYS A 211 8.98 -4.41 -43.58
C LYS A 211 9.38 -5.01 -42.24
N ARG A 212 10.42 -4.48 -41.58
CA ARG A 212 10.86 -4.98 -40.26
C ARG A 212 9.88 -4.59 -39.15
N MET A 213 9.31 -3.39 -39.22
CA MET A 213 8.32 -2.87 -38.29
C MET A 213 6.97 -3.60 -38.44
N GLN A 214 6.56 -3.92 -39.67
CA GLN A 214 5.37 -4.73 -39.91
C GLN A 214 5.58 -6.17 -39.42
N VAL A 215 6.77 -6.76 -39.64
CA VAL A 215 7.12 -8.06 -39.06
C VAL A 215 7.15 -8.02 -37.53
N LEU A 216 7.63 -6.94 -36.90
CA LEU A 216 7.65 -6.80 -35.43
C LEU A 216 6.23 -6.62 -34.86
N MET A 217 5.41 -5.78 -35.49
CA MET A 217 4.00 -5.57 -35.14
C MET A 217 3.20 -6.87 -35.22
N ASP A 218 3.50 -7.71 -36.21
CA ASP A 218 2.94 -9.06 -36.41
C ASP A 218 3.44 -10.10 -35.38
N PHE A 219 4.19 -9.71 -34.34
CA PHE A 219 4.56 -10.59 -33.22
C PHE A 219 4.10 -10.04 -31.87
N MET A 220 3.61 -8.80 -31.82
CA MET A 220 3.22 -8.11 -30.59
C MET A 220 1.74 -8.30 -30.25
N THR A 221 1.46 -8.52 -28.96
CA THR A 221 0.09 -8.47 -28.40
C THR A 221 -0.46 -7.04 -28.40
N ARG A 222 -1.73 -6.83 -28.05
CA ARG A 222 -2.33 -5.48 -28.04
C ARG A 222 -1.62 -4.57 -27.03
N SER A 223 -1.43 -5.06 -25.81
CA SER A 223 -0.75 -4.35 -24.72
C SER A 223 0.70 -3.98 -25.11
N GLU A 224 1.40 -4.90 -25.80
CA GLU A 224 2.75 -4.68 -26.35
C GLU A 224 2.77 -3.62 -27.47
N ARG A 225 1.77 -3.61 -28.36
CA ARG A 225 1.64 -2.61 -29.42
C ARG A 225 1.36 -1.22 -28.87
N GLU A 226 0.54 -1.10 -27.85
CA GLU A 226 0.26 0.18 -27.19
C GLU A 226 1.54 0.74 -26.55
N ILE A 227 2.32 -0.10 -25.85
CA ILE A 227 3.62 0.27 -25.28
C ILE A 227 4.62 0.68 -26.39
N PHE A 228 4.71 -0.09 -27.47
CA PHE A 228 5.60 0.21 -28.59
C PHE A 228 5.21 1.50 -29.31
N GLN A 229 3.91 1.75 -29.55
CA GLN A 229 3.43 2.97 -30.20
C GLN A 229 3.73 4.22 -29.36
N GLN A 230 3.55 4.14 -28.04
CA GLN A 230 3.96 5.21 -27.13
C GLN A 230 5.48 5.42 -27.18
N GLY A 231 6.26 4.34 -27.15
CA GLY A 231 7.72 4.41 -27.30
C GLY A 231 8.19 5.02 -28.62
N VAL A 232 7.54 4.69 -29.74
CA VAL A 232 7.85 5.23 -31.07
C VAL A 232 7.43 6.70 -31.20
N MET A 233 6.28 7.10 -30.62
CA MET A 233 5.91 8.52 -30.56
C MET A 233 6.97 9.32 -29.80
N VAL A 234 7.38 8.85 -28.62
CA VAL A 234 8.41 9.49 -27.79
C VAL A 234 9.77 9.51 -28.52
N ALA A 235 10.14 8.45 -29.22
CA ALA A 235 11.37 8.40 -30.01
C ALA A 235 11.32 9.33 -31.24
N GLY A 236 10.15 9.46 -31.88
CA GLY A 236 9.94 10.41 -32.98
C GLY A 236 10.01 11.86 -32.51
N GLU A 237 9.42 12.17 -31.34
CA GLU A 237 9.57 13.45 -30.66
C GLU A 237 11.03 13.73 -30.28
N TYR A 238 11.77 12.69 -29.86
CA TYR A 238 13.20 12.75 -29.57
C TYR A 238 14.08 13.00 -30.82
N ASP A 239 13.76 12.42 -31.97
CA ASP A 239 14.48 12.69 -33.24
C ASP A 239 14.17 14.08 -33.82
N LEU A 240 12.94 14.57 -33.63
CA LEU A 240 12.56 15.96 -33.88
C LEU A 240 13.37 16.91 -32.98
N PHE A 241 13.58 16.54 -31.71
CA PHE A 241 14.46 17.26 -30.78
C PHE A 241 15.93 17.22 -31.22
N ARG A 242 16.45 16.06 -31.63
CA ARG A 242 17.84 15.87 -32.08
C ARG A 242 18.16 16.64 -33.37
N SER A 243 17.21 16.70 -34.31
CA SER A 243 17.35 17.42 -35.58
C SER A 243 17.12 18.93 -35.46
N GLY A 244 16.56 19.38 -34.33
CA GLY A 244 16.28 20.79 -33.99
C GLY A 244 17.36 21.49 -33.15
N TRP A 245 18.60 20.98 -33.12
CA TRP A 245 19.82 21.59 -32.56
C TRP A 245 19.72 22.34 -31.22
N VAL A 246 20.11 21.67 -30.14
CA VAL A 246 21.02 22.24 -29.13
C VAL A 246 22.39 21.63 -29.40
N GLY A 247 23.37 22.46 -29.79
CA GLY A 247 24.73 22.02 -30.07
C GLY A 247 25.46 21.64 -28.79
N CYS A 248 25.47 20.35 -28.46
CA CYS A 248 26.43 19.79 -27.50
C CYS A 248 27.77 19.58 -28.19
N SER A 249 28.70 20.52 -28.03
CA SER A 249 30.12 20.18 -28.14
C SER A 249 30.56 19.54 -26.82
N CYS A 250 30.77 18.24 -26.86
CA CYS A 250 31.31 17.43 -25.79
C CYS A 250 32.75 17.86 -25.42
N LEU A 251 32.92 18.40 -24.22
CA LEU A 251 34.16 18.34 -23.47
C LEU A 251 33.86 17.80 -22.06
N PRO A 252 34.71 16.93 -21.50
CA PRO A 252 34.46 16.29 -20.21
C PRO A 252 34.67 17.30 -19.08
N PHE A 253 33.60 17.70 -18.40
CA PHE A 253 33.66 18.34 -17.09
C PHE A 253 33.22 17.34 -16.02
N PRO A 254 33.98 17.16 -14.93
CA PRO A 254 33.61 16.25 -13.86
C PRO A 254 32.51 16.84 -12.96
N ASP A 255 31.86 15.91 -12.26
CA ASP A 255 30.65 15.98 -11.43
C ASP A 255 30.39 17.25 -10.60
N HIS A 256 29.10 17.60 -10.56
CA HIS A 256 28.36 18.49 -9.66
C HIS A 256 29.17 19.34 -8.65
N LEU A 257 29.08 20.66 -8.79
CA LEU A 257 29.52 21.62 -7.78
C LEU A 257 28.50 21.69 -6.64
N HIS A 258 28.86 21.14 -5.49
CA HIS A 258 28.09 21.20 -4.25
C HIS A 258 28.62 22.31 -3.33
N TRP A 259 27.74 23.21 -2.91
CA TRP A 259 28.02 24.17 -1.85
C TRP A 259 27.22 23.82 -0.60
N THR A 260 27.91 23.53 0.51
CA THR A 260 27.31 23.36 1.83
C THR A 260 28.02 24.24 2.86
N PRO A 261 27.46 25.39 3.23
CA PRO A 261 27.71 26.01 4.52
C PRO A 261 26.42 26.19 5.34
N ASP A 262 26.57 26.27 6.67
CA ASP A 262 25.52 26.43 7.69
C ASP A 262 24.23 27.13 7.21
N GLU A 263 23.10 26.40 7.36
CA GLU A 263 21.68 26.79 7.18
C GLU A 263 21.44 28.09 6.38
N ILE A 264 21.25 27.97 5.06
CA ILE A 264 20.73 29.08 4.23
C ILE A 264 19.20 28.98 4.18
N ASP A 265 18.51 29.70 5.07
CA ASP A 265 17.06 29.85 5.00
C ASP A 265 16.68 30.74 3.81
N GLY A 266 16.37 30.13 2.65
CA GLY A 266 16.02 30.81 1.40
C GLY A 266 14.51 30.76 1.09
N THR A 267 13.95 31.88 0.64
CA THR A 267 12.56 31.98 0.16
C THR A 267 12.51 32.16 -1.36
N ALA A 268 11.34 31.99 -1.98
CA ALA A 268 11.10 32.51 -3.32
C ALA A 268 11.49 34.00 -3.34
N GLY A 269 12.42 34.39 -4.21
CA GLY A 269 13.05 35.70 -4.12
C GLY A 269 14.55 35.68 -3.90
N ALA A 270 15.04 34.74 -3.11
CA ALA A 270 16.34 34.83 -2.46
C ALA A 270 17.54 34.66 -3.41
N VAL A 271 17.33 34.23 -4.66
CA VAL A 271 18.40 33.99 -5.64
C VAL A 271 18.23 34.90 -6.84
N ALA A 272 19.28 35.64 -7.18
CA ALA A 272 19.40 36.39 -8.43
C ALA A 272 20.72 36.05 -9.11
N VAL A 273 20.74 36.09 -10.45
CA VAL A 273 21.97 35.86 -11.22
C VAL A 273 22.24 37.05 -12.11
N ALA A 274 23.43 37.64 -11.94
CA ALA A 274 23.72 38.96 -12.44
C ALA A 274 25.19 39.29 -12.67
N ASN A 275 25.52 40.10 -13.69
CA ASN A 275 26.81 40.79 -13.80
C ASN A 275 26.87 42.01 -12.85
N ILE A 276 26.71 41.76 -11.54
CA ILE A 276 26.42 42.78 -10.54
C ILE A 276 27.58 43.75 -10.26
N ASP A 277 28.81 43.32 -10.55
CA ASP A 277 30.03 44.13 -10.46
C ASP A 277 30.35 44.90 -11.74
N ASN A 278 29.48 44.82 -12.75
CA ASN A 278 29.64 45.48 -14.04
C ASN A 278 30.95 45.10 -14.76
N ASP A 279 31.40 43.86 -14.60
CA ASP A 279 32.60 43.35 -15.27
C ASP A 279 32.47 43.53 -16.80
N PRO A 280 33.42 44.19 -17.49
CA PRO A 280 33.40 44.33 -18.94
C PRO A 280 33.42 42.98 -19.68
N ALA A 281 33.85 41.90 -19.04
CA ALA A 281 33.77 40.55 -19.58
C ALA A 281 32.34 39.95 -19.55
N GLY A 282 31.39 40.58 -18.87
CA GLY A 282 29.99 40.15 -18.83
C GLY A 282 29.71 38.93 -17.95
N LYS A 283 30.61 38.57 -17.03
CA LYS A 283 30.51 37.34 -16.24
C LYS A 283 29.42 37.41 -15.17
N MET A 284 28.43 36.54 -15.30
CA MET A 284 27.34 36.42 -14.34
C MET A 284 27.80 35.85 -12.99
N LYS A 285 27.22 36.38 -11.91
CA LYS A 285 27.48 35.99 -10.51
C LYS A 285 26.16 35.63 -9.84
N VAL A 286 26.18 34.62 -8.99
CA VAL A 286 24.99 34.19 -8.23
C VAL A 286 24.94 34.96 -6.92
N VAL A 287 23.85 35.66 -6.68
CA VAL A 287 23.58 36.38 -5.44
C VAL A 287 22.51 35.62 -4.67
N VAL A 288 22.82 35.25 -3.43
CA VAL A 288 21.90 34.54 -2.54
C VAL A 288 21.70 35.34 -1.26
N GLY A 289 20.47 35.78 -1.02
CA GLY A 289 20.04 36.35 0.25
C GLY A 289 19.57 35.28 1.23
N SER A 290 19.68 35.53 2.52
CA SER A 290 19.17 34.66 3.58
C SER A 290 18.30 35.45 4.55
N LEU A 291 17.29 34.80 5.12
CA LEU A 291 16.45 35.38 6.19
C LEU A 291 17.25 35.75 7.43
N SER A 292 18.40 35.09 7.66
CA SER A 292 19.33 35.41 8.75
C SER A 292 20.04 36.75 8.59
N GLY A 293 19.95 37.37 7.41
CA GLY A 293 20.73 38.55 7.12
C GLY A 293 22.12 38.21 6.56
N ILE A 294 22.21 37.23 5.67
CA ILE A 294 23.48 36.92 5.01
C ILE A 294 23.27 36.82 3.51
N LEU A 295 23.76 37.83 2.81
CA LEU A 295 23.89 37.99 1.38
C LEU A 295 25.23 37.40 0.98
N ARG A 296 25.22 36.46 0.05
CA ARG A 296 26.42 35.79 -0.47
C ARG A 296 26.47 36.01 -1.98
N ILE A 297 27.62 36.42 -2.49
CA ILE A 297 27.87 36.56 -3.92
C ILE A 297 28.87 35.48 -4.32
N PHE A 298 28.46 34.60 -5.22
CA PHE A 298 29.24 33.49 -5.74
C PHE A 298 29.63 33.71 -7.19
N LEU A 299 30.88 33.41 -7.52
CA LEU A 299 31.36 33.28 -8.89
C LEU A 299 31.76 31.81 -9.12
N PRO A 300 30.87 30.96 -9.65
CA PRO A 300 31.19 29.54 -9.83
C PRO A 300 32.28 29.38 -10.89
N LYS A 301 33.49 28.98 -10.47
CA LYS A 301 34.59 28.58 -11.36
C LYS A 301 34.64 27.06 -11.40
N GLY A 302 34.46 26.46 -12.58
CA GLY A 302 34.52 25.01 -12.75
C GLY A 302 35.91 24.45 -12.39
N GLY A 303 36.01 23.76 -11.26
CA GLY A 303 37.23 23.06 -10.83
C GLY A 303 37.24 21.57 -11.26
N PRO A 304 38.41 20.95 -11.55
CA PRO A 304 38.51 19.55 -12.00
C PRO A 304 38.21 18.49 -10.91
N SER A 305 38.00 18.91 -9.67
CA SER A 305 37.67 18.08 -8.53
C SER A 305 36.60 18.84 -7.77
N GLY A 306 35.41 18.25 -7.58
CA GLY A 306 34.23 18.86 -6.93
C GLY A 306 34.42 19.28 -5.46
N GLY A 307 35.41 20.13 -5.21
CA GLY A 307 35.67 20.80 -3.95
C GLY A 307 35.52 22.30 -4.15
N SER A 308 34.64 22.90 -3.35
CA SER A 308 34.47 24.34 -3.20
C SER A 308 35.81 25.00 -2.84
N THR A 309 36.32 25.90 -3.67
CA THR A 309 37.42 26.78 -3.28
C THR A 309 36.87 27.93 -2.43
N VAL A 310 37.52 28.23 -1.30
CA VAL A 310 37.19 29.33 -0.38
C VAL A 310 37.18 30.71 -1.07
N GLU A 311 37.70 30.78 -2.30
CA GLU A 311 37.77 31.98 -3.14
C GLU A 311 36.42 32.44 -3.73
N ASP A 312 35.35 31.64 -3.64
CA ASP A 312 34.08 31.96 -4.30
C ASP A 312 33.02 32.57 -3.36
N LEU A 313 33.33 32.82 -2.08
CA LEU A 313 32.44 33.51 -1.14
C LEU A 313 32.99 34.91 -0.85
N ILE A 314 32.41 35.94 -1.44
CA ILE A 314 33.15 37.22 -1.51
C ILE A 314 32.60 38.33 -0.59
N VAL A 315 31.34 38.31 -0.14
CA VAL A 315 30.84 39.27 0.89
C VAL A 315 29.68 38.67 1.69
N ILE A 316 29.49 39.13 2.93
CA ILE A 316 28.36 38.84 3.85
C ILE A 316 27.71 40.19 4.25
N THR A 317 26.40 40.35 4.03
CA THR A 317 25.62 41.49 4.56
C THR A 317 24.13 41.13 4.62
N ASP A 318 23.27 41.84 5.34
CA ASP A 318 21.87 41.43 5.54
C ASP A 318 21.06 41.22 4.22
N ILE A 319 19.91 40.50 4.26
CA ILE A 319 18.65 40.75 3.47
C ILE A 319 18.13 39.68 2.45
N ILE A 320 16.80 39.73 2.22
CA ILE A 320 15.92 39.15 1.18
C ILE A 320 16.09 39.82 -0.20
N VAL A 321 16.47 39.03 -1.21
CA VAL A 321 16.37 39.41 -2.62
C VAL A 321 14.89 39.24 -3.03
N GLY A 322 14.32 40.21 -3.75
CA GLY A 322 13.00 40.04 -4.36
C GLY A 322 13.18 39.41 -5.74
N SER A 323 12.39 38.38 -6.07
CA SER A 323 12.37 37.75 -7.40
C SER A 323 11.08 38.07 -8.13
N GLY A 324 11.21 38.47 -9.38
CA GLY A 324 10.13 38.84 -10.25
C GLY A 324 10.63 39.27 -11.64
N GLY A 325 11.29 38.37 -12.37
CA GLY A 325 11.37 38.40 -13.84
C GLY A 325 12.74 38.69 -14.46
N ASP A 326 12.87 38.33 -15.73
CA ASP A 326 14.10 38.27 -16.55
C ASP A 326 14.88 39.59 -16.77
N ASP A 327 14.47 40.71 -16.16
CA ASP A 327 15.10 42.03 -16.30
C ASP A 327 15.42 42.66 -14.91
N GLU A 328 15.84 41.86 -13.93
CA GLU A 328 16.14 42.34 -12.56
C GLU A 328 17.54 42.94 -12.41
N TYR A 329 17.83 43.98 -13.19
CA TYR A 329 19.08 44.71 -13.12
C TYR A 329 18.85 46.21 -13.07
N LEU A 330 18.67 46.68 -11.84
CA LEU A 330 18.26 48.04 -11.58
C LEU A 330 19.32 49.06 -11.99
N ARG A 331 19.04 49.75 -13.09
CA ARG A 331 19.57 51.09 -13.37
C ARG A 331 18.83 52.10 -12.50
N PHE A 332 19.09 52.08 -11.20
CA PHE A 332 18.31 52.80 -10.19
C PHE A 332 18.60 54.31 -10.17
N ILE A 333 19.78 54.72 -10.64
CA ILE A 333 20.25 56.10 -10.62
C ILE A 333 20.16 56.68 -12.03
N SER A 334 19.36 57.73 -12.19
CA SER A 334 19.22 58.43 -13.47
C SER A 334 20.58 58.93 -13.98
N GLY A 335 20.95 58.49 -15.18
CA GLY A 335 22.18 58.90 -15.87
C GLY A 335 23.38 57.96 -15.73
N SER A 336 23.27 56.85 -15.00
CA SER A 336 24.28 55.76 -15.00
C SER A 336 23.81 54.57 -15.84
N SER A 337 24.73 53.92 -16.57
CA SER A 337 24.48 52.66 -17.27
C SER A 337 24.82 51.42 -16.42
N GLU A 338 25.30 51.64 -15.19
CA GLU A 338 25.73 50.59 -14.26
C GLU A 338 24.54 49.93 -13.57
N LEU A 339 24.73 48.65 -13.22
CA LEU A 339 23.78 47.83 -12.50
C LEU A 339 24.02 47.98 -10.99
N PHE A 340 22.91 48.10 -10.25
CA PHE A 340 22.92 48.19 -8.79
C PHE A 340 22.13 47.03 -8.18
N LEU A 341 22.55 46.62 -6.99
CA LEU A 341 21.86 45.59 -6.22
C LEU A 341 20.82 46.25 -5.31
N ALA A 342 19.53 46.02 -5.57
CA ALA A 342 18.48 46.45 -4.66
C ALA A 342 18.02 45.31 -3.76
N VAL A 343 17.81 45.67 -2.50
CA VAL A 343 17.77 44.70 -1.43
C VAL A 343 16.68 45.10 -0.42
N LEU A 344 15.69 44.22 -0.24
CA LEU A 344 14.44 44.54 0.46
C LEU A 344 14.42 43.96 1.87
N HIS A 345 14.58 44.82 2.87
CA HIS A 345 14.30 44.47 4.27
C HIS A 345 12.81 44.63 4.58
N PRO A 346 12.32 44.02 5.68
CA PRO A 346 10.98 44.29 6.18
C PRO A 346 10.68 45.79 6.35
N TYR A 347 11.61 46.61 6.84
CA TYR A 347 11.35 48.05 7.09
C TYR A 347 12.23 49.01 6.28
N SER A 348 12.95 48.52 5.28
CA SER A 348 13.76 49.39 4.42
C SER A 348 14.11 48.76 3.08
N LEU A 349 14.26 49.59 2.06
CA LEU A 349 14.89 49.23 0.79
C LEU A 349 16.28 49.86 0.75
N ALA A 350 17.31 49.04 0.58
CA ALA A 350 18.68 49.46 0.42
C ALA A 350 19.16 49.16 -1.00
N VAL A 351 19.90 50.09 -1.60
CA VAL A 351 20.49 49.92 -2.93
C VAL A 351 22.00 50.05 -2.80
N TYR A 352 22.71 49.05 -3.31
CA TYR A 352 24.14 48.90 -3.19
C TYR A 352 24.82 48.92 -4.56
N ALA A 353 25.98 49.56 -4.64
CA ALA A 353 26.93 49.42 -5.72
C ALA A 353 27.95 48.35 -5.33
N VAL A 354 28.15 47.36 -6.20
CA VAL A 354 29.16 46.31 -6.02
C VAL A 354 30.34 46.64 -6.92
N SER A 355 31.54 46.71 -6.35
CA SER A 355 32.77 47.00 -7.09
C SER A 355 33.86 45.98 -6.74
N ALA A 356 34.60 45.52 -7.74
CA ALA A 356 35.72 44.61 -7.54
C ALA A 356 36.98 45.40 -7.13
N VAL A 357 37.63 45.02 -6.03
CA VAL A 357 38.94 45.58 -5.65
C VAL A 357 40.04 44.64 -6.11
N GLU A 358 40.78 45.06 -7.13
CA GLU A 358 41.86 44.28 -7.72
C GLU A 358 43.14 44.33 -6.86
N SER A 359 43.72 43.15 -6.55
CA SER A 359 45.10 43.07 -6.08
C SER A 359 45.86 42.03 -6.92
N GLY A 360 46.73 42.48 -7.82
CA GLY A 360 47.63 41.58 -8.56
C GLY A 360 47.03 40.77 -9.70
N GLY A 361 45.97 41.25 -10.36
CA GLY A 361 45.39 40.61 -11.56
C GLY A 361 44.33 39.53 -11.30
N VAL A 362 43.99 39.30 -10.04
CA VAL A 362 42.80 38.56 -9.60
C VAL A 362 42.08 39.46 -8.59
N ALA A 363 40.76 39.65 -8.72
CA ALA A 363 39.96 40.43 -7.76
C ALA A 363 40.07 39.76 -6.38
N ALA A 364 40.54 40.49 -5.37
CA ALA A 364 40.86 39.93 -4.06
C ALA A 364 39.68 40.01 -3.07
N TYR A 365 38.76 40.96 -3.27
CA TYR A 365 37.47 41.08 -2.56
C TYR A 365 36.53 42.05 -3.32
N TYR A 366 35.21 41.94 -3.14
CA TYR A 366 34.24 42.94 -3.60
C TYR A 366 33.96 43.92 -2.47
N ASP A 367 33.90 45.21 -2.79
CA ASP A 367 33.39 46.25 -1.89
C ASP A 367 31.93 46.52 -2.25
N ILE A 368 31.06 46.55 -1.24
CA ILE A 368 29.61 46.80 -1.38
C ILE A 368 29.32 48.14 -0.70
N GLN A 369 29.06 49.16 -1.50
CA GLN A 369 28.77 50.50 -1.00
C GLN A 369 27.27 50.79 -1.10
N GLN A 370 26.64 51.15 0.02
CA GLN A 370 25.24 51.58 0.02
C GLN A 370 25.10 52.96 -0.64
N VAL A 371 24.35 53.03 -1.73
CA VAL A 371 24.14 54.26 -2.52
C VAL A 371 22.82 54.94 -2.16
N ALA A 372 21.78 54.16 -1.85
CA ALA A 372 20.49 54.69 -1.42
C ALA A 372 19.86 53.83 -0.32
N ALA A 373 19.04 54.47 0.52
CA ALA A 373 18.29 53.84 1.59
C ALA A 373 16.92 54.51 1.74
N HIS A 374 15.85 53.72 1.66
CA HIS A 374 14.49 54.16 1.92
C HIS A 374 13.94 53.40 3.10
N LYS A 375 13.47 54.12 4.13
CA LYS A 375 12.84 53.50 5.31
C LYS A 375 11.33 53.45 5.13
N PHE A 376 10.72 52.36 5.55
CA PHE A 376 9.28 52.16 5.51
C PHE A 376 8.66 52.32 6.90
N ALA A 377 7.46 52.87 6.95
CA ALA A 377 6.64 52.87 8.16
C ALA A 377 5.95 51.50 8.39
N ARG A 378 5.79 50.72 7.31
CA ARG A 378 5.05 49.46 7.28
C ARG A 378 5.97 48.33 6.80
N PRO A 379 5.78 47.10 7.28
CA PRO A 379 6.57 45.97 6.83
C PRO A 379 6.29 45.64 5.34
N ALA A 380 7.35 45.50 4.56
CA ALA A 380 7.33 45.07 3.16
C ALA A 380 7.17 43.54 3.05
N TYR A 381 6.53 43.09 1.97
CA TYR A 381 6.35 41.68 1.63
C TYR A 381 7.21 41.28 0.42
N ASN A 382 6.99 41.91 -0.73
CA ASN A 382 7.75 41.68 -1.96
C ASN A 382 7.96 43.01 -2.72
N MET A 383 8.71 42.95 -3.81
CA MET A 383 8.89 44.07 -4.73
C MET A 383 8.95 43.60 -6.17
N THR A 384 8.72 44.50 -7.12
CA THR A 384 8.94 44.28 -8.55
C THR A 384 9.59 45.53 -9.16
N SER A 385 10.39 45.34 -10.21
CA SER A 385 11.06 46.42 -10.93
C SER A 385 10.54 46.56 -12.37
N GLY A 386 10.75 47.73 -12.95
CA GLY A 386 10.52 47.94 -14.37
C GLY A 386 10.47 49.41 -14.78
N ALA A 387 10.32 49.64 -16.08
CA ALA A 387 10.17 50.98 -16.64
C ALA A 387 8.69 51.44 -16.53
N PHE A 388 8.27 51.86 -15.34
CA PHE A 388 6.90 52.35 -15.10
C PHE A 388 6.58 53.60 -15.93
N GLY A 389 5.43 53.60 -16.62
CA GLY A 389 4.99 54.74 -17.44
C GLY A 389 5.52 54.75 -18.88
N GLY A 390 6.26 53.72 -19.30
CA GLY A 390 6.64 53.50 -20.70
C GLY A 390 7.71 54.44 -21.26
N ASP A 391 8.41 55.22 -20.44
CA ASP A 391 9.48 56.10 -20.90
C ASP A 391 10.75 55.30 -21.23
N ARG A 392 10.80 54.77 -22.47
CA ARG A 392 12.02 54.17 -23.04
C ARG A 392 13.03 55.23 -23.51
N THR A 393 12.67 56.51 -23.47
CA THR A 393 13.42 57.61 -24.10
C THR A 393 14.30 58.41 -23.15
N SER A 394 13.98 58.47 -21.85
CA SER A 394 14.87 59.05 -20.83
C SER A 394 15.78 57.97 -20.22
N ALA A 395 16.95 57.77 -20.82
CA ALA A 395 18.13 57.14 -20.22
C ALA A 395 17.88 56.06 -19.14
N GLY A 396 17.17 54.99 -19.52
CA GLY A 396 17.22 53.68 -18.88
C GLY A 396 17.03 53.59 -17.35
N SER A 397 16.37 54.55 -16.70
CA SER A 397 16.18 54.50 -15.24
C SER A 397 15.04 53.53 -14.91
N GLU A 398 15.34 52.47 -14.17
CA GLU A 398 14.34 51.53 -13.69
C GLU A 398 13.73 51.99 -12.37
N ALA A 399 12.44 51.72 -12.21
CA ALA A 399 11.67 52.04 -11.02
C ALA A 399 11.34 50.79 -10.21
N ILE A 400 11.09 50.96 -8.91
CA ILE A 400 10.76 49.87 -7.99
C ILE A 400 9.39 50.11 -7.39
N CYS A 401 8.56 49.07 -7.38
CA CYS A 401 7.31 49.02 -6.64
C CYS A 401 7.47 48.04 -5.48
N VAL A 402 7.19 48.48 -4.26
CA VAL A 402 7.24 47.65 -3.04
C VAL A 402 5.83 47.44 -2.53
N GLN A 403 5.44 46.19 -2.31
CA GLN A 403 4.18 45.83 -1.67
C GLN A 403 4.39 45.62 -0.17
N SER A 404 3.57 46.25 0.66
CA SER A 404 3.55 45.99 2.09
C SER A 404 2.63 44.82 2.47
N LEU A 405 2.82 44.27 3.68
CA LEU A 405 2.00 43.18 4.21
C LEU A 405 0.50 43.54 4.31
N ASP A 406 0.18 44.83 4.44
CA ASP A 406 -1.19 45.36 4.52
C ASP A 406 -1.74 45.88 3.17
N GLY A 407 -1.02 45.63 2.06
CA GLY A 407 -1.55 45.85 0.71
C GLY A 407 -1.36 47.28 0.19
N VAL A 408 -0.40 48.02 0.73
CA VAL A 408 0.03 49.32 0.18
C VAL A 408 1.15 49.10 -0.82
N LEU A 409 0.95 49.59 -2.05
CA LEU A 409 1.97 49.65 -3.08
C LEU A 409 2.71 50.99 -2.99
N GLN A 410 4.03 50.96 -2.82
CA GLN A 410 4.90 52.14 -2.75
C GLN A 410 5.79 52.21 -3.99
N PHE A 411 5.78 53.34 -4.69
CA PHE A 411 6.55 53.52 -5.92
C PHE A 411 7.78 54.41 -5.68
N TYR A 412 8.93 53.94 -6.13
CA TYR A 412 10.20 54.64 -6.10
C TYR A 412 10.69 54.87 -7.54
N LEU A 413 10.74 56.14 -7.96
CA LEU A 413 11.15 56.57 -9.29
C LEU A 413 12.48 57.33 -9.18
N ASN A 414 13.45 57.01 -10.03
CA ASN A 414 14.74 57.71 -10.12
C ASN A 414 15.46 57.84 -8.76
N GLY A 415 15.41 56.79 -7.94
CA GLY A 415 16.00 56.80 -6.59
C GLY A 415 15.27 57.61 -5.53
N SER A 416 14.03 58.03 -5.77
CA SER A 416 13.22 58.82 -4.84
C SER A 416 11.80 58.28 -4.71
N PHE A 417 11.18 58.48 -3.54
CA PHE A 417 9.77 58.13 -3.34
C PHE A 417 8.86 58.99 -4.23
N ALA A 418 7.96 58.34 -4.98
CA ALA A 418 7.01 59.00 -5.85
C ALA A 418 5.61 59.12 -5.20
N PHE A 419 4.96 57.99 -4.96
CA PHE A 419 3.62 57.93 -4.34
C PHE A 419 3.34 56.52 -3.80
N HIS A 420 2.26 56.37 -3.03
CA HIS A 420 1.77 55.06 -2.55
C HIS A 420 0.28 54.88 -2.83
N ARG A 421 -0.21 53.65 -3.00
CA ARG A 421 -1.65 53.36 -3.18
C ARG A 421 -2.03 52.12 -2.40
N LEU A 422 -3.15 52.21 -1.67
CA LEU A 422 -3.75 51.06 -1.00
C LEU A 422 -4.58 50.25 -2.00
N LEU A 423 -4.36 48.94 -2.03
CA LEU A 423 -5.22 47.99 -2.76
C LEU A 423 -6.62 47.93 -2.12
N PRO A 424 -7.67 47.52 -2.85
CA PRO A 424 -9.02 47.46 -2.29
C PRO A 424 -9.11 46.59 -1.04
N GLN A 425 -9.41 47.20 0.12
CA GLN A 425 -9.49 46.50 1.42
C GLN A 425 -10.54 45.38 1.48
N SER A 426 -11.55 45.40 0.60
CA SER A 426 -12.58 44.36 0.57
C SER A 426 -12.06 43.01 0.07
N SER A 427 -10.94 42.98 -0.67
CA SER A 427 -10.38 41.77 -1.28
C SER A 427 -8.95 41.44 -0.79
N PHE A 428 -8.40 42.21 0.14
CA PHE A 428 -7.02 42.09 0.60
C PHE A 428 -6.94 41.60 2.05
N ILE A 429 -6.49 40.36 2.26
CA ILE A 429 -6.22 39.77 3.59
C ILE A 429 -4.74 39.43 3.73
N VAL A 430 -4.17 38.82 2.70
CA VAL A 430 -2.76 38.38 2.60
C VAL A 430 -2.19 38.90 1.27
N PRO A 431 -0.95 39.42 1.25
CA PRO A 431 -0.31 39.82 0.01
C PRO A 431 -0.02 38.62 -0.90
N GLY A 432 -0.26 38.78 -2.20
CA GLY A 432 0.10 37.80 -3.22
C GLY A 432 1.35 38.21 -4.03
N PRO A 433 1.74 37.42 -5.03
CA PRO A 433 2.81 37.78 -5.94
C PRO A 433 2.48 39.06 -6.71
N LEU A 434 3.53 39.77 -7.13
CA LEU A 434 3.45 41.05 -7.82
C LEU A 434 4.29 41.00 -9.10
N LEU A 435 3.66 41.35 -10.24
CA LEU A 435 4.30 41.36 -11.56
C LEU A 435 4.03 42.69 -12.26
N TYR A 436 5.06 43.27 -12.88
CA TYR A 436 4.90 44.39 -13.81
C TYR A 436 5.15 43.96 -15.26
N LEU A 437 4.21 44.30 -16.15
CA LEU A 437 4.31 44.08 -17.59
C LEU A 437 4.78 45.35 -18.30
N THR A 438 6.05 45.39 -18.70
CA THR A 438 6.66 46.55 -19.37
C THR A 438 6.03 46.86 -20.73
N THR A 439 5.56 45.84 -21.47
CA THR A 439 4.94 46.04 -22.80
C THR A 439 3.60 46.74 -22.77
N SER A 440 2.83 46.57 -21.68
CA SER A 440 1.47 47.08 -21.55
C SER A 440 1.27 48.09 -20.41
N ASP A 441 2.34 48.43 -19.67
CA ASP A 441 2.36 49.38 -18.55
C ASP A 441 1.31 49.03 -17.47
N ARG A 442 1.34 47.76 -17.06
CA ARG A 442 0.35 47.15 -16.15
C ARG A 442 1.02 46.42 -15.01
N LEU A 443 0.42 46.54 -13.84
CA LEU A 443 0.79 45.85 -12.62
C LEU A 443 -0.28 44.79 -12.31
N ILE A 444 0.15 43.56 -12.05
CA ILE A 444 -0.72 42.42 -11.83
C ILE A 444 -0.40 41.83 -10.46
N THR A 445 -1.44 41.52 -9.69
CA THR A 445 -1.32 40.85 -8.39
C THR A 445 -2.45 39.86 -8.20
N ALA A 446 -2.25 38.85 -7.37
CA ALA A 446 -3.29 37.91 -6.97
C ALA A 446 -3.78 38.25 -5.55
N ASN A 447 -5.09 38.33 -5.37
CA ASN A 447 -5.70 38.64 -4.09
C ASN A 447 -6.06 37.35 -3.30
N SER A 448 -6.51 37.52 -2.06
CA SER A 448 -6.84 36.38 -1.19
C SER A 448 -8.15 35.66 -1.56
N GLU A 449 -8.95 36.23 -2.46
CA GLU A 449 -10.16 35.60 -3.02
C GLU A 449 -9.85 34.70 -4.23
N MET A 450 -8.56 34.41 -4.49
CA MET A 450 -8.08 33.64 -5.66
C MET A 450 -8.39 34.32 -7.00
N VAL A 451 -8.45 35.66 -6.98
CA VAL A 451 -8.69 36.50 -8.14
C VAL A 451 -7.42 37.25 -8.52
N LEU A 452 -7.04 37.15 -9.79
CA LEU A 452 -5.99 37.95 -10.38
C LEU A 452 -6.55 39.34 -10.72
N GLU A 453 -5.90 40.39 -10.22
CA GLU A 453 -6.27 41.79 -10.43
C GLU A 453 -5.20 42.50 -11.25
N CYS A 454 -5.61 43.18 -12.33
CA CYS A 454 -4.71 43.98 -13.17
C CYS A 454 -4.99 45.47 -12.98
N TYR A 455 -3.94 46.26 -12.74
CA TYR A 455 -3.99 47.70 -12.57
C TYR A 455 -3.10 48.38 -13.61
N ARG A 456 -3.61 49.40 -14.30
CA ARG A 456 -2.77 50.22 -15.18
C ARG A 456 -1.92 51.18 -14.34
N TYR A 457 -0.65 51.33 -14.67
CA TYR A 457 0.23 52.24 -13.91
C TYR A 457 -0.30 53.68 -13.90
N SER A 458 -0.75 54.20 -15.04
CA SER A 458 -1.38 55.53 -15.13
C SER A 458 -2.63 55.69 -14.24
N ALA A 459 -3.40 54.62 -14.01
CA ALA A 459 -4.53 54.65 -13.08
C ALA A 459 -4.07 54.69 -11.62
N LEU A 460 -2.99 53.97 -11.28
CA LEU A 460 -2.37 54.03 -9.96
C LEU A 460 -1.77 55.41 -9.68
N ALA A 461 -1.03 55.98 -10.63
CA ALA A 461 -0.40 57.29 -10.49
C ALA A 461 -1.40 58.44 -10.39
N SER A 462 -2.55 58.34 -11.07
CA SER A 462 -3.59 59.39 -11.10
C SER A 462 -4.69 59.23 -10.05
N ALA A 463 -4.76 58.08 -9.36
CA ALA A 463 -5.68 57.89 -8.23
C ALA A 463 -5.36 58.88 -7.09
N GLY A 464 -6.38 59.26 -6.31
CA GLY A 464 -6.16 60.06 -5.11
C GLY A 464 -5.48 59.25 -4.00
N ASP A 465 -4.79 59.91 -3.07
CA ASP A 465 -4.19 59.24 -1.91
C ASP A 465 -5.29 58.58 -1.07
N ASN A 466 -5.14 57.28 -0.84
CA ASN A 466 -6.14 56.43 -0.17
C ASN A 466 -5.55 55.64 1.02
N VAL A 467 -4.35 56.02 1.47
CA VAL A 467 -3.65 55.41 2.62
C VAL A 467 -3.84 56.31 3.84
N ASP A 468 -4.26 55.75 4.98
CA ASP A 468 -4.49 56.48 6.25
C ASP A 468 -5.47 57.67 6.16
N VAL A 469 -6.30 57.72 5.11
CA VAL A 469 -7.36 58.72 4.90
C VAL A 469 -8.70 58.12 5.29
N ASP A 470 -9.49 58.86 6.09
CA ASP A 470 -10.87 58.47 6.39
C ASP A 470 -11.68 58.31 5.08
N PRO A 471 -12.44 57.21 4.91
CA PRO A 471 -13.17 56.93 3.66
C PRO A 471 -14.21 57.98 3.28
N THR A 472 -14.61 58.84 4.23
CA THR A 472 -15.53 59.98 4.03
C THR A 472 -14.84 61.24 3.51
N LEU A 473 -13.51 61.32 3.59
CA LEU A 473 -12.68 62.48 3.21
C LEU A 473 -11.87 62.24 1.93
N MET A 474 -11.98 61.06 1.29
CA MET A 474 -11.26 60.74 0.06
C MET A 474 -11.65 61.69 -1.09
N THR A 475 -10.70 62.52 -1.53
CA THR A 475 -10.83 63.37 -2.72
C THR A 475 -10.10 62.72 -3.90
N GLY A 476 -10.82 61.94 -4.71
CA GLY A 476 -10.25 61.28 -5.88
C GLY A 476 -11.14 60.18 -6.46
N LYS A 477 -10.79 59.66 -7.63
CA LYS A 477 -11.44 58.47 -8.19
C LYS A 477 -10.99 57.24 -7.37
N LYS A 478 -11.95 56.42 -6.95
CA LYS A 478 -11.68 55.13 -6.30
C LYS A 478 -10.84 54.25 -7.25
N LEU A 479 -9.79 53.63 -6.72
CA LEU A 479 -8.98 52.68 -7.48
C LEU A 479 -9.84 51.48 -7.90
N THR A 480 -9.84 51.18 -9.20
CA THR A 480 -10.55 50.05 -9.79
C THR A 480 -9.58 49.27 -10.69
N ALA A 481 -9.62 47.94 -10.62
CA ALA A 481 -8.88 47.09 -11.53
C ALA A 481 -9.36 47.29 -12.99
N ASP A 482 -8.44 47.21 -13.95
CA ASP A 482 -8.71 47.24 -15.39
C ASP A 482 -9.49 45.98 -15.81
N TRP A 483 -9.08 44.84 -15.26
CA TRP A 483 -9.80 43.57 -15.33
C TRP A 483 -9.48 42.70 -14.11
N THR A 484 -10.36 41.73 -13.86
CA THR A 484 -10.20 40.72 -12.82
C THR A 484 -10.50 39.33 -13.39
N ALA A 485 -9.76 38.32 -12.93
CA ALA A 485 -9.91 36.94 -13.38
C ALA A 485 -9.87 35.98 -12.18
N ASN A 486 -10.98 35.28 -11.89
CA ASN A 486 -11.02 34.28 -10.83
C ASN A 486 -10.40 32.98 -11.32
N LEU A 487 -9.30 32.56 -10.70
CA LEU A 487 -8.56 31.34 -11.06
C LEU A 487 -8.93 30.16 -10.15
N GLY A 488 -9.52 30.42 -8.97
CA GLY A 488 -9.94 29.39 -8.03
C GLY A 488 -8.79 28.60 -7.38
N ASP A 489 -7.57 29.11 -7.46
CA ASP A 489 -6.37 28.57 -6.82
C ASP A 489 -5.53 29.73 -6.24
N HIS A 490 -4.74 29.45 -5.21
CA HIS A 490 -3.80 30.42 -4.65
C HIS A 490 -2.58 30.50 -5.55
N ILE A 491 -2.24 31.70 -6.02
CA ILE A 491 -1.12 31.92 -6.92
C ILE A 491 0.15 32.18 -6.10
N THR A 492 1.14 31.31 -6.28
CA THR A 492 2.45 31.38 -5.60
C THR A 492 3.46 32.21 -6.40
N TRP A 493 3.37 32.17 -7.75
CA TRP A 493 4.31 32.85 -8.63
C TRP A 493 3.63 33.43 -9.88
N LEU A 494 4.13 34.57 -10.34
CA LEU A 494 3.69 35.26 -11.56
C LEU A 494 4.89 35.58 -12.44
N GLY A 495 4.72 35.42 -13.75
CA GLY A 495 5.71 35.89 -14.73
C GLY A 495 5.09 36.25 -16.07
N ALA A 496 5.82 37.08 -16.80
CA ALA A 496 5.49 37.42 -18.18
C ALA A 496 6.24 36.47 -19.10
N ALA A 497 5.53 35.75 -19.96
CA ALA A 497 6.16 34.88 -20.94
C ALA A 497 5.35 34.82 -22.22
N ARG A 498 6.03 34.70 -23.36
CA ARG A 498 5.40 34.25 -24.60
C ARG A 498 5.27 32.74 -24.58
N PHE A 499 4.25 32.24 -23.90
CA PHE A 499 4.03 30.81 -23.68
C PHE A 499 3.04 30.18 -24.66
N THR A 500 2.36 30.99 -25.49
CA THR A 500 1.48 30.51 -26.57
C THR A 500 1.89 31.09 -27.91
N GLN A 501 1.53 30.41 -29.01
CA GLN A 501 1.73 30.92 -30.37
C GLN A 501 1.05 32.29 -30.55
N GLY A 502 1.87 33.33 -30.71
CA GLY A 502 1.40 34.71 -30.87
C GLY A 502 2.53 35.72 -30.62
N THR A 503 2.32 36.97 -31.02
CA THR A 503 3.31 38.06 -30.80
C THR A 503 3.23 38.67 -29.41
N ASN A 504 2.10 38.49 -28.71
CA ASN A 504 1.82 39.13 -27.43
C ASN A 504 2.44 38.34 -26.26
N GLU A 505 2.84 39.06 -25.20
CA GLU A 505 3.22 38.46 -23.93
C GLU A 505 1.98 38.00 -23.17
N ASP A 506 2.05 36.79 -22.62
CA ASP A 506 1.01 36.23 -21.77
C ASP A 506 1.45 36.29 -20.30
N VAL A 507 0.45 36.33 -19.41
CA VAL A 507 0.67 36.24 -17.97
C VAL A 507 0.61 34.79 -17.57
N VAL A 508 1.74 34.25 -17.12
CA VAL A 508 1.84 32.91 -16.58
C VAL A 508 1.66 33.00 -15.07
N ALA A 509 0.62 32.36 -14.56
CA ALA A 509 0.32 32.30 -13.14
C ALA A 509 0.42 30.86 -12.66
N LEU A 510 1.33 30.62 -11.72
CA LEU A 510 1.53 29.33 -11.08
C LEU A 510 0.81 29.34 -9.73
N GLY A 511 -0.19 28.49 -9.60
CA GLY A 511 -0.80 28.15 -8.31
C GLY A 511 -0.15 26.95 -7.65
N ASP A 512 -0.71 26.53 -6.52
CA ASP A 512 -0.18 25.41 -5.74
C ASP A 512 -0.06 24.14 -6.59
N GLN A 513 -1.08 23.81 -7.38
CA GLN A 513 -1.08 22.61 -8.24
C GLN A 513 -1.55 22.88 -9.67
N THR A 514 -1.73 24.14 -10.05
CA THR A 514 -2.26 24.49 -11.37
C THR A 514 -1.47 25.61 -12.03
N LEU A 515 -1.19 25.44 -13.32
CA LEU A 515 -0.55 26.43 -14.17
C LEU A 515 -1.62 27.08 -15.05
N PHE A 516 -1.75 28.40 -14.94
CA PHE A 516 -2.63 29.22 -15.77
C PHE A 516 -1.83 30.09 -16.72
N VAL A 517 -2.36 30.25 -17.93
CA VAL A 517 -1.86 31.20 -18.92
C VAL A 517 -3.01 32.14 -19.24
N VAL A 518 -2.84 33.41 -18.91
CA VAL A 518 -3.87 34.46 -19.01
C VAL A 518 -3.46 35.46 -20.07
N ASP A 519 -4.41 35.88 -20.91
CA ASP A 519 -4.18 36.90 -21.93
C ASP A 519 -4.11 38.32 -21.33
N ASP A 520 -3.78 39.29 -22.18
CA ASP A 520 -3.73 40.72 -21.84
C ASP A 520 -5.07 41.33 -21.38
N LYS A 521 -6.17 40.59 -21.50
CA LYS A 521 -7.55 41.00 -21.16
C LYS A 521 -8.11 40.23 -19.96
N GLY A 522 -7.31 39.37 -19.32
CA GLY A 522 -7.75 38.59 -18.17
C GLY A 522 -8.52 37.31 -18.51
N ARG A 523 -8.46 36.83 -19.75
CA ARG A 523 -9.07 35.55 -20.16
C ARG A 523 -8.04 34.43 -20.05
N VAL A 524 -8.44 33.33 -19.43
CA VAL A 524 -7.61 32.13 -19.33
C VAL A 524 -7.52 31.48 -20.71
N LYS A 525 -6.32 31.48 -21.31
CA LYS A 525 -6.01 30.80 -22.58
C LYS A 525 -5.78 29.31 -22.38
N SER A 526 -5.11 28.96 -21.29
CA SER A 526 -4.76 27.58 -20.97
C SER A 526 -4.71 27.38 -19.46
N GLN A 527 -5.11 26.18 -19.05
CA GLN A 527 -4.98 25.69 -17.69
C GLN A 527 -4.39 24.28 -17.75
N ARG A 528 -3.40 24.01 -16.91
CA ARG A 528 -2.82 22.68 -16.76
C ARG A 528 -2.72 22.34 -15.28
N ARG A 529 -3.27 21.20 -14.88
CA ARG A 529 -3.03 20.65 -13.54
C ARG A 529 -1.69 19.93 -13.52
N LEU A 530 -0.90 20.20 -12.49
CA LEU A 530 0.41 19.62 -12.25
C LEU A 530 0.27 18.50 -11.20
N GLU A 531 1.14 17.50 -11.28
CA GLU A 531 1.07 16.31 -10.40
C GLU A 531 1.57 16.60 -8.99
N TYR A 532 2.55 17.51 -8.87
CA TYR A 532 3.18 17.87 -7.62
C TYR A 532 2.89 19.34 -7.28
N PRO A 533 2.79 19.68 -5.97
CA PRO A 533 2.75 21.06 -5.54
C PRO A 533 3.99 21.83 -6.01
N CYS A 534 3.78 23.02 -6.56
CA CYS A 534 4.82 23.82 -7.16
C CYS A 534 5.20 24.99 -6.24
N THR A 535 6.51 25.20 -6.09
CA THR A 535 7.07 26.14 -5.11
C THR A 535 7.72 27.36 -5.78
N SER A 536 8.31 27.18 -6.96
CA SER A 536 8.98 28.24 -7.70
C SER A 536 8.85 28.03 -9.20
N ALA A 537 9.00 29.10 -9.97
CA ALA A 537 9.07 29.03 -11.42
C ALA A 537 10.01 30.07 -12.00
N TYR A 538 10.51 29.79 -13.20
CA TYR A 538 11.39 30.66 -13.95
C TYR A 538 11.11 30.53 -15.44
N VAL A 539 10.98 31.66 -16.13
CA VAL A 539 10.78 31.70 -17.59
C VAL A 539 12.16 31.80 -18.22
N CYS A 540 12.47 30.91 -19.17
CA CYS A 540 13.75 30.98 -19.85
C CYS A 540 13.73 32.05 -20.96
N PRO A 541 14.72 32.94 -21.00
CA PRO A 541 14.87 33.89 -22.09
C PRO A 541 15.23 33.16 -23.40
N LEU A 542 14.76 33.71 -24.53
CA LEU A 542 15.05 33.18 -25.87
C LEU A 542 16.51 33.49 -26.25
N LEU A 543 17.37 32.47 -26.25
CA LEU A 543 18.75 32.59 -26.70
C LEU A 543 18.82 32.50 -28.24
N GLN A 544 18.82 33.68 -28.88
CA GLN A 544 18.94 33.92 -30.33
C GLN A 544 17.83 33.34 -31.24
N PRO A 545 17.29 34.13 -32.20
CA PRO A 545 16.31 33.66 -33.16
C PRO A 545 16.99 32.81 -34.24
N THR A 546 17.20 31.53 -33.99
CA THR A 546 17.57 30.60 -35.08
C THR A 546 16.31 30.30 -35.90
N GLY A 547 16.37 30.66 -37.18
CA GLY A 547 15.21 30.72 -38.05
C GLY A 547 14.53 29.36 -38.24
N LYS A 548 13.42 29.14 -37.51
CA LYS A 548 12.17 28.46 -37.92
C LYS A 548 11.21 28.22 -36.75
N ASP A 549 11.66 28.34 -35.51
CA ASP A 549 10.81 28.18 -34.35
C ASP A 549 10.18 29.52 -33.93
N ASP A 550 8.84 29.55 -33.90
CA ASP A 550 8.04 30.61 -33.29
C ASP A 550 8.58 30.88 -31.89
N GLY A 551 8.80 32.15 -31.53
CA GLY A 551 9.51 32.57 -30.31
C GLY A 551 8.83 32.25 -28.98
N ILE A 552 8.43 31.00 -28.76
CA ILE A 552 7.82 30.46 -27.54
C ILE A 552 8.90 30.26 -26.49
N GLN A 553 8.68 30.81 -25.30
CA GLN A 553 9.56 30.65 -24.15
C GLN A 553 9.27 29.35 -23.39
N GLN A 554 10.30 28.78 -22.78
CA GLN A 554 10.19 27.62 -21.91
C GLN A 554 9.99 28.07 -20.46
N LEU A 555 9.33 27.24 -19.66
CA LEU A 555 9.05 27.48 -18.25
C LEU A 555 9.66 26.36 -17.41
N LEU A 556 10.54 26.71 -16.49
CA LEU A 556 11.04 25.80 -15.46
C LEU A 556 10.18 25.95 -14.21
N ILE A 557 9.80 24.83 -13.61
CA ILE A 557 9.02 24.80 -12.38
C ILE A 557 9.73 23.92 -11.35
N GLY A 558 9.93 24.46 -10.16
CA GLY A 558 10.38 23.74 -8.98
C GLY A 558 9.20 23.20 -8.20
N THR A 559 9.33 21.97 -7.73
CA THR A 559 8.29 21.30 -6.95
C THR A 559 8.68 21.16 -5.49
N GLN A 560 7.69 20.96 -4.63
CA GLN A 560 7.88 20.64 -3.21
C GLN A 560 8.63 19.31 -3.00
N THR A 561 8.55 18.40 -3.97
CA THR A 561 9.23 17.10 -3.97
C THR A 561 10.67 17.14 -4.49
N GLY A 562 11.19 18.33 -4.83
CA GLY A 562 12.56 18.50 -5.33
C GLY A 562 12.78 18.10 -6.79
N HIS A 563 11.70 17.95 -7.56
CA HIS A 563 11.75 17.82 -9.02
C HIS A 563 11.78 19.19 -9.70
N ILE A 564 12.55 19.30 -10.77
CA ILE A 564 12.50 20.40 -11.76
C ILE A 564 11.76 19.90 -12.99
N LEU A 565 10.71 20.62 -13.37
CA LEU A 565 9.89 20.37 -14.55
C LEU A 565 10.24 21.43 -15.62
N VAL A 566 10.56 21.00 -16.84
CA VAL A 566 10.76 21.88 -17.99
C VAL A 566 9.54 21.77 -18.89
N LEU A 567 8.78 22.86 -19.01
CA LEU A 567 7.57 22.96 -19.81
C LEU A 567 7.81 23.81 -21.06
N ARG A 568 7.34 23.32 -22.21
CA ARG A 568 7.19 24.09 -23.45
C ARG A 568 5.70 24.07 -23.80
N GLU A 569 5.04 25.22 -23.73
CA GLU A 569 3.58 25.32 -23.83
C GLU A 569 2.86 24.32 -22.90
N ARG A 570 2.08 23.38 -23.46
CA ARG A 570 1.37 22.35 -22.68
C ARG A 570 2.16 21.08 -22.47
N ALA A 571 3.33 20.91 -23.09
CA ALA A 571 4.11 19.68 -23.02
C ALA A 571 5.14 19.73 -21.89
N LEU A 572 5.22 18.66 -21.10
CA LEU A 572 6.37 18.43 -20.21
C LEU A 572 7.50 17.86 -21.07
N VAL A 573 8.55 18.64 -21.25
CA VAL A 573 9.70 18.29 -22.11
C VAL A 573 10.76 17.55 -21.31
N TRP A 574 10.94 17.94 -20.05
CA TRP A 574 11.92 17.30 -19.17
C TRP A 574 11.44 17.30 -17.73
N CYS A 575 11.83 16.28 -16.97
CA CYS A 575 11.64 16.21 -15.52
C CYS A 575 12.88 15.55 -14.92
N CYS A 576 13.48 16.16 -13.91
CA CYS A 576 14.59 15.56 -13.16
C CYS A 576 14.42 15.78 -11.65
N LEU A 577 14.82 14.77 -10.86
CA LEU A 577 14.93 14.90 -9.41
C LEU A 577 16.30 15.49 -9.08
N VAL A 578 16.31 16.66 -8.43
CA VAL A 578 17.56 17.34 -8.04
C VAL A 578 17.94 17.02 -6.59
N GLY A 579 16.95 16.77 -5.73
CA GLY A 579 17.13 16.36 -4.33
C GLY A 579 15.77 16.08 -3.66
N PRO A 580 15.75 15.66 -2.39
CA PRO A 580 14.50 15.34 -1.67
C PRO A 580 13.79 16.59 -1.10
N SER A 581 14.43 17.75 -1.14
CA SER A 581 14.01 19.02 -0.55
C SER A 581 13.21 19.89 -1.55
N PRO A 582 12.18 20.63 -1.09
CA PRO A 582 11.49 21.65 -1.87
C PRO A 582 12.42 22.66 -2.53
N ILE A 583 12.20 22.94 -3.82
CA ILE A 583 13.02 23.92 -4.55
C ILE A 583 12.42 25.32 -4.37
N THR A 584 13.08 26.16 -3.59
CA THR A 584 12.61 27.50 -3.20
C THR A 584 12.87 28.55 -4.28
N ALA A 585 13.93 28.41 -5.07
CA ALA A 585 14.23 29.29 -6.20
C ALA A 585 14.91 28.54 -7.35
N ILE A 586 14.61 28.96 -8.59
CA ILE A 586 15.24 28.47 -9.82
C ILE A 586 15.56 29.65 -10.72
N THR A 587 16.71 29.59 -11.38
CA THR A 587 17.11 30.55 -12.42
C THR A 587 18.04 29.86 -13.41
N VAL A 588 18.15 30.40 -14.62
CA VAL A 588 19.01 29.87 -15.69
C VAL A 588 19.95 30.96 -16.15
N ALA A 589 21.25 30.64 -16.21
CA ALA A 589 22.27 31.61 -16.59
C ALA A 589 23.47 30.96 -17.27
N GLU A 590 24.41 31.82 -17.68
CA GLU A 590 25.71 31.42 -18.22
C GLU A 590 26.76 31.36 -17.11
N PHE A 591 27.40 30.20 -16.93
CA PHE A 591 28.51 30.03 -16.00
C PHE A 591 29.67 29.34 -16.70
N GLY A 592 30.90 29.84 -16.51
CA GLY A 592 32.12 29.21 -17.06
C GLY A 592 32.07 28.98 -18.57
N ASP A 593 31.60 29.99 -19.32
CA ASP A 593 31.40 29.97 -20.79
C ASP A 593 30.36 28.96 -21.29
N THR A 594 29.57 28.37 -20.38
CA THR A 594 28.49 27.43 -20.70
C THR A 594 27.14 28.09 -20.47
N MET A 595 26.39 28.26 -21.55
CA MET A 595 25.02 28.79 -21.55
C MET A 595 24.01 27.74 -21.07
N GLY A 596 22.94 28.18 -20.39
CA GLY A 596 21.79 27.33 -20.07
C GLY A 596 21.95 26.47 -18.81
N MET A 597 22.83 26.88 -17.89
CA MET A 597 23.02 26.20 -16.61
C MET A 597 21.88 26.55 -15.64
N ILE A 598 21.31 25.55 -14.99
CA ILE A 598 20.20 25.70 -14.04
C ILE A 598 20.78 25.88 -12.64
N CYS A 599 20.53 27.05 -12.06
CA CYS A 599 20.83 27.34 -10.67
C CYS A 599 19.55 27.13 -9.83
N SER A 600 19.62 26.23 -8.85
CA SER A 600 18.51 25.91 -7.96
C SER A 600 18.94 26.05 -6.50
N LEU A 601 18.07 26.62 -5.68
CA LEU A 601 18.20 26.66 -4.22
C LEU A 601 17.07 25.84 -3.61
N ASP A 602 17.40 24.98 -2.65
CA ASP A 602 16.41 24.22 -1.88
C ASP A 602 16.15 24.85 -0.49
N ASP A 603 15.11 24.37 0.20
CA ASP A 603 14.75 24.85 1.54
C ASP A 603 15.76 24.44 2.63
N ALA A 604 16.60 23.44 2.37
CA ALA A 604 17.73 23.06 3.19
C ALA A 604 18.95 24.00 3.02
N GLY A 605 18.86 24.98 2.12
CA GLY A 605 19.89 25.98 1.89
C GLY A 605 21.03 25.53 0.98
N VAL A 606 20.86 24.45 0.23
CA VAL A 606 21.84 23.92 -0.72
C VAL A 606 21.68 24.62 -2.07
N LEU A 607 22.65 25.47 -2.39
CA LEU A 607 22.77 26.06 -3.73
C LEU A 607 23.44 25.07 -4.69
N ARG A 608 22.79 24.78 -5.82
CA ARG A 608 23.32 23.91 -6.87
C ARG A 608 23.32 24.62 -8.22
N VAL A 609 24.41 24.47 -8.96
CA VAL A 609 24.49 24.81 -10.38
C VAL A 609 24.59 23.50 -11.15
N SER A 610 23.58 23.23 -11.95
CA SER A 610 23.36 21.94 -12.60
C SER A 610 23.11 22.12 -14.10
N TYR A 611 23.34 21.07 -14.86
CA TYR A 611 22.95 20.95 -16.26
C TYR A 611 22.04 19.73 -16.42
N LEU A 612 21.29 19.67 -17.53
CA LEU A 612 20.43 18.53 -17.81
C LEU A 612 21.30 17.36 -18.31
N GLY A 613 21.44 16.32 -17.49
CA GLY A 613 22.15 15.10 -17.87
C GLY A 613 21.38 14.34 -18.95
N THR A 614 21.95 14.25 -20.15
CA THR A 614 21.37 13.54 -21.30
C THR A 614 21.88 12.12 -21.45
N ASP A 615 22.90 11.74 -20.67
CA ASP A 615 23.43 10.39 -20.69
C ASP A 615 22.46 9.51 -19.89
N PRO A 616 21.71 8.59 -20.54
CA PRO A 616 21.11 7.51 -19.77
C PRO A 616 22.28 6.84 -19.05
N PRO A 617 22.17 6.53 -17.74
CA PRO A 617 23.18 5.71 -17.12
C PRO A 617 23.24 4.44 -17.95
N VAL A 618 24.30 4.29 -18.76
CA VAL A 618 24.64 3.02 -19.37
C VAL A 618 24.73 2.14 -18.15
N ALA A 619 23.74 1.25 -17.98
CA ALA A 619 23.68 0.40 -16.83
C ALA A 619 25.09 -0.11 -16.61
N SER A 620 25.62 0.15 -15.42
CA SER A 620 26.99 -0.14 -15.00
C SER A 620 27.30 -1.64 -14.98
N THR A 621 26.57 -2.43 -15.77
CA THR A 621 26.95 -3.74 -16.28
C THR A 621 28.21 -3.76 -17.15
N MET A 622 28.79 -2.61 -17.51
CA MET A 622 30.16 -2.54 -18.05
C MET A 622 30.94 -1.37 -17.46
N ILE A 623 31.19 -1.42 -16.15
CA ILE A 623 32.48 -0.92 -15.69
C ILE A 623 33.49 -1.86 -16.36
N ASN A 624 34.15 -1.39 -17.42
CA ASN A 624 35.47 -1.90 -17.78
C ASN A 624 36.36 -1.60 -16.57
N THR A 625 36.32 -2.49 -15.58
CA THR A 625 37.47 -2.70 -14.72
C THR A 625 38.55 -3.15 -15.68
N ASP A 626 39.48 -2.25 -15.99
CA ASP A 626 40.83 -2.70 -16.33
C ASP A 626 41.17 -3.80 -15.33
N SER A 627 41.32 -5.01 -15.87
CA SER A 627 41.58 -6.28 -15.21
C SER A 627 42.15 -6.14 -13.79
N ARG A 628 41.27 -6.17 -12.78
CA ARG A 628 41.58 -7.02 -11.64
C ARG A 628 41.25 -8.42 -12.11
N ASP A 629 42.28 -9.17 -12.51
CA ASP A 629 42.14 -10.60 -12.75
C ASP A 629 41.34 -11.18 -11.57
N LEU A 630 40.16 -11.72 -11.87
CA LEU A 630 39.36 -12.44 -10.89
C LEU A 630 40.28 -13.53 -10.34
N ASP A 631 40.44 -13.55 -9.02
CA ASP A 631 41.25 -14.57 -8.35
C ASP A 631 40.50 -15.90 -8.43
N TYR A 632 40.70 -16.60 -9.55
CA TYR A 632 40.07 -17.90 -9.82
C TYR A 632 40.40 -18.91 -8.71
N ASP A 633 41.55 -18.77 -8.04
CA ASP A 633 41.92 -19.65 -6.93
C ASP A 633 41.04 -19.37 -5.70
N GLN A 634 40.74 -18.11 -5.39
CA GLN A 634 39.83 -17.73 -4.31
C GLN A 634 38.39 -18.15 -4.61
N MET A 635 37.92 -17.94 -5.84
CA MET A 635 36.58 -18.37 -6.27
C MET A 635 36.43 -19.89 -6.29
N GLU A 636 37.45 -20.64 -6.72
CA GLU A 636 37.41 -22.10 -6.72
C GLU A 636 37.50 -22.67 -5.30
N ALA A 637 38.21 -21.99 -4.40
CA ALA A 637 38.21 -22.32 -2.97
C ALA A 637 36.82 -22.12 -2.34
N GLU A 638 36.15 -21.00 -2.61
CA GLU A 638 34.80 -20.73 -2.13
C GLU A 638 33.77 -21.68 -2.75
N HIS A 639 33.88 -21.96 -4.06
CA HIS A 639 33.03 -22.93 -4.74
C HIS A 639 33.20 -24.35 -4.19
N ARG A 640 34.44 -24.78 -3.90
CA ARG A 640 34.68 -26.06 -3.20
C ARG A 640 34.09 -26.06 -1.80
N GLN A 641 34.23 -24.96 -1.06
CA GLN A 641 33.68 -24.83 0.29
C GLN A 641 32.14 -24.92 0.30
N LEU A 642 31.48 -24.28 -0.67
CA LEU A 642 30.03 -24.34 -0.87
C LEU A 642 29.57 -25.73 -1.32
N LEU A 643 30.28 -26.36 -2.26
CA LEU A 643 29.99 -27.75 -2.67
C LEU A 643 30.16 -28.73 -1.52
N ASP A 644 31.19 -28.56 -0.68
CA ASP A 644 31.38 -29.38 0.51
C ASP A 644 30.28 -29.13 1.55
N ALA A 645 29.81 -27.89 1.72
CA ALA A 645 28.66 -27.58 2.58
C ALA A 645 27.36 -28.22 2.06
N ILE A 646 27.12 -28.18 0.74
CA ILE A 646 25.98 -28.83 0.08
C ILE A 646 26.06 -30.35 0.22
N ARG A 647 27.26 -30.95 0.09
CA ARG A 647 27.45 -32.40 0.28
C ARG A 647 27.25 -32.80 1.74
N ARG A 648 27.73 -32.03 2.71
CA ARG A 648 27.46 -32.27 4.13
C ARG A 648 25.97 -32.21 4.44
N HIS A 649 25.26 -31.20 3.93
CA HIS A 649 23.80 -31.11 4.09
C HIS A 649 23.04 -32.26 3.44
N HIS A 650 23.50 -32.77 2.29
CA HIS A 650 22.91 -33.96 1.67
C HIS A 650 23.25 -35.25 2.43
N GLN A 651 24.48 -35.41 2.94
CA GLN A 651 24.86 -36.55 3.78
C GLN A 651 24.12 -36.58 5.11
N GLU A 652 23.96 -35.43 5.78
CA GLU A 652 23.15 -35.30 7.01
C GLU A 652 21.67 -35.65 6.76
N LYS A 653 21.13 -35.36 5.56
CA LYS A 653 19.78 -35.77 5.15
C LYS A 653 19.68 -37.27 4.83
N GLU A 654 20.71 -37.87 4.25
CA GLU A 654 20.74 -39.31 3.93
C GLU A 654 20.97 -40.19 5.18
N GLU A 655 21.77 -39.73 6.14
CA GLU A 655 21.97 -40.40 7.44
C GLU A 655 20.74 -40.31 8.34
N ALA A 656 19.93 -39.25 8.25
CA ALA A 656 18.63 -39.14 8.91
C ALA A 656 17.53 -40.04 8.31
N GLY A 657 17.80 -40.71 7.18
CA GLY A 657 16.87 -41.60 6.48
C GLY A 657 16.93 -43.09 6.87
N GLN A 658 17.75 -43.49 7.85
CA GLN A 658 17.80 -44.89 8.33
C GLN A 658 16.99 -45.07 9.62
N PRO A 659 16.18 -46.14 9.76
CA PRO A 659 15.38 -46.38 10.95
C PRO A 659 16.25 -47.03 12.03
N ALA A 660 16.85 -46.21 12.89
CA ALA A 660 17.52 -46.69 14.10
C ALA A 660 17.36 -45.67 15.24
N GLY A 661 16.31 -45.84 16.05
CA GLY A 661 16.11 -45.19 17.35
C GLY A 661 15.82 -43.69 17.28
N GLU A 662 14.58 -43.29 17.62
CA GLU A 662 14.22 -41.89 17.88
C GLU A 662 15.14 -41.27 18.95
N GLN A 663 16.17 -40.57 18.51
CA GLN A 663 16.72 -39.44 19.24
C GLN A 663 16.49 -38.22 18.37
N LEU A 664 15.41 -37.48 18.68
CA LEU A 664 15.19 -36.14 18.15
C LEU A 664 16.49 -35.34 18.30
N PRO A 665 16.87 -34.51 17.31
CA PRO A 665 18.02 -33.63 17.46
C PRO A 665 17.87 -32.82 18.77
N PRO A 666 18.95 -32.61 19.53
CA PRO A 666 18.86 -31.92 20.82
C PRO A 666 18.23 -30.53 20.58
N LYS A 667 17.10 -30.29 21.24
CA LYS A 667 16.41 -28.99 21.21
C LYS A 667 17.37 -27.94 21.77
N GLU A 668 17.86 -27.04 20.93
CA GLU A 668 18.82 -26.00 21.33
C GLU A 668 18.22 -25.07 22.40
N VAL A 669 16.91 -24.79 22.31
CA VAL A 669 16.16 -24.08 23.35
C VAL A 669 14.99 -24.96 23.79
N ASP A 670 14.91 -25.24 25.08
CA ASP A 670 13.91 -26.13 25.68
C ASP A 670 13.06 -25.39 26.71
N VAL A 671 11.80 -25.82 26.85
CA VAL A 671 10.82 -25.26 27.79
C VAL A 671 10.43 -26.34 28.77
N LYS A 672 10.88 -26.20 30.02
CA LYS A 672 10.45 -27.03 31.13
C LYS A 672 9.23 -26.42 31.79
N VAL A 673 8.21 -27.23 32.00
CA VAL A 673 6.96 -26.80 32.61
C VAL A 673 6.89 -27.34 34.03
N HIS A 674 6.64 -26.46 35.00
CA HIS A 674 6.38 -26.83 36.38
C HIS A 674 4.89 -26.65 36.69
N VAL A 675 4.18 -27.77 36.70
CA VAL A 675 2.75 -27.83 37.00
C VAL A 675 2.57 -28.08 38.50
N PRO A 676 1.91 -27.17 39.26
CA PRO A 676 1.59 -27.41 40.65
C PRO A 676 0.65 -28.61 40.83
N THR A 677 0.76 -29.29 41.97
CA THR A 677 -0.14 -30.41 42.33
C THR A 677 -1.40 -29.96 43.08
N THR A 678 -1.47 -28.67 43.43
CA THR A 678 -2.59 -28.04 44.15
C THR A 678 -3.10 -26.82 43.38
N ILE A 679 -4.39 -26.53 43.54
CA ILE A 679 -5.06 -25.35 43.01
C ILE A 679 -4.59 -24.11 43.81
N ASP A 680 -4.58 -22.94 43.20
CA ASP A 680 -4.22 -21.70 43.88
C ASP A 680 -5.27 -21.32 44.96
N PRO A 681 -4.87 -20.69 46.08
CA PRO A 681 -5.82 -20.27 47.10
C PRO A 681 -6.77 -19.20 46.55
N PRO A 682 -8.03 -19.12 47.01
CA PRO A 682 -9.01 -18.16 46.51
C PRO A 682 -8.59 -16.69 46.69
N THR A 683 -7.65 -16.39 47.59
CA THR A 683 -7.05 -15.06 47.78
C THR A 683 -6.08 -14.63 46.67
N SER A 684 -5.69 -15.55 45.78
CA SER A 684 -4.80 -15.27 44.65
C SER A 684 -5.54 -14.78 43.40
N VAL A 685 -6.87 -14.91 43.38
CA VAL A 685 -7.73 -14.42 42.32
C VAL A 685 -7.87 -12.90 42.47
N ASP A 686 -7.40 -12.15 41.47
CA ASP A 686 -7.57 -10.69 41.45
C ASP A 686 -9.01 -10.34 41.07
N GLU A 687 -9.88 -10.12 42.06
CA GLU A 687 -11.30 -9.77 41.85
C GLU A 687 -11.50 -8.55 40.93
N LEU A 688 -10.53 -7.64 40.84
CA LEU A 688 -10.60 -6.45 39.98
C LEU A 688 -10.45 -6.78 38.49
N ALA A 689 -9.83 -7.93 38.15
CA ALA A 689 -9.69 -8.40 36.78
C ALA A 689 -11.00 -8.97 36.19
N PHE A 690 -12.02 -9.18 37.04
CA PHE A 690 -13.31 -9.80 36.68
C PHE A 690 -14.47 -8.80 36.75
N GLN A 691 -14.31 -7.62 36.14
CA GLN A 691 -15.42 -6.65 36.05
C GLN A 691 -16.59 -7.25 35.23
N PRO A 692 -17.85 -7.18 35.72
CA PRO A 692 -18.99 -7.92 35.18
C PRO A 692 -19.53 -7.41 33.82
N GLU A 693 -18.83 -6.49 33.15
CA GLU A 693 -19.29 -5.89 31.88
C GLU A 693 -18.92 -6.71 30.62
N GLN A 694 -18.19 -7.83 30.78
CA GLN A 694 -17.85 -8.75 29.68
C GLN A 694 -18.55 -10.11 29.87
N ASP A 695 -19.43 -10.47 28.93
CA ASP A 695 -20.23 -11.72 28.96
C ASP A 695 -19.36 -12.99 29.03
N ASP A 696 -18.13 -12.96 28.48
CA ASP A 696 -17.21 -14.10 28.45
C ASP A 696 -16.71 -14.53 29.84
N ILE A 697 -16.82 -13.67 30.85
CA ILE A 697 -16.24 -13.88 32.19
C ILE A 697 -17.27 -14.50 33.16
N GLN A 698 -18.57 -14.38 32.88
CA GLN A 698 -19.62 -14.94 33.74
C GLN A 698 -19.53 -16.48 33.85
N GLY A 699 -19.08 -17.15 32.79
CA GLY A 699 -18.98 -18.62 32.74
C GLY A 699 -17.82 -19.22 33.54
N LEU A 700 -17.00 -18.41 34.19
CA LEU A 700 -15.87 -18.84 35.03
C LEU A 700 -16.21 -18.88 36.52
N PHE A 701 -17.34 -18.28 36.94
CA PHE A 701 -17.76 -18.31 38.33
C PHE A 701 -18.29 -19.70 38.70
N MET A 702 -17.62 -20.36 39.63
CA MET A 702 -18.06 -21.64 40.18
C MET A 702 -19.33 -21.45 41.02
N HIS A 703 -20.04 -22.55 41.31
CA HIS A 703 -21.24 -22.51 42.17
C HIS A 703 -20.99 -21.93 43.58
N ASP A 704 -19.74 -21.91 44.04
CA ASP A 704 -19.30 -21.35 45.33
C ASP A 704 -18.86 -19.88 45.25
N GLY A 705 -18.92 -19.24 44.07
CA GLY A 705 -18.83 -17.79 43.88
C GLY A 705 -17.47 -17.22 43.44
N LEU A 706 -16.40 -18.02 43.38
CA LEU A 706 -15.08 -17.60 42.86
C LEU A 706 -14.60 -18.55 41.74
N PRO A 707 -13.86 -18.05 40.75
CA PRO A 707 -13.27 -18.88 39.70
C PRO A 707 -12.15 -19.76 40.26
N GLN A 708 -12.03 -20.98 39.72
CA GLN A 708 -10.97 -21.92 40.08
C GLN A 708 -9.72 -21.66 39.21
N GLN A 709 -8.58 -21.40 39.86
CA GLN A 709 -7.33 -20.97 39.22
C GLN A 709 -6.16 -21.93 39.51
N ILE A 710 -5.30 -22.17 38.51
CA ILE A 710 -3.98 -22.80 38.72
C ILE A 710 -2.89 -22.02 37.97
N THR A 711 -1.81 -21.67 38.65
CA THR A 711 -0.69 -20.92 38.07
C THR A 711 0.46 -21.85 37.72
N VAL A 712 0.77 -21.99 36.44
CA VAL A 712 1.85 -22.84 35.92
C VAL A 712 3.10 -22.00 35.66
N GLU A 713 4.27 -22.50 36.05
CA GLU A 713 5.55 -21.85 35.79
C GLU A 713 6.27 -22.50 34.59
N PHE A 714 6.83 -21.67 33.71
CA PHE A 714 7.62 -22.07 32.55
C PHE A 714 9.07 -21.65 32.76
N GLU A 715 9.99 -22.59 32.57
CA GLU A 715 11.44 -22.40 32.68
C GLU A 715 12.07 -22.62 31.30
N ILE A 716 12.55 -21.56 30.67
CA ILE A 716 13.15 -21.57 29.33
C ILE A 716 14.67 -21.63 29.45
N THR A 717 15.26 -22.73 28.97
CA THR A 717 16.72 -22.95 28.97
C THR A 717 17.29 -22.94 27.57
N ASN A 718 18.33 -22.14 27.33
CA ASN A 718 19.13 -22.20 26.11
C ASN A 718 20.35 -23.10 26.33
N THR A 719 20.43 -24.18 25.55
CA THR A 719 21.50 -25.19 25.57
C THR A 719 22.29 -25.23 24.25
N ASP A 720 22.19 -24.19 23.41
CA ASP A 720 22.91 -24.11 22.14
C ASP A 720 24.42 -24.31 22.34
N ALA A 721 24.94 -25.40 21.78
CA ALA A 721 26.36 -25.78 21.89
C ALA A 721 27.30 -24.76 21.23
N ARG A 722 26.77 -23.88 20.37
CA ARG A 722 27.52 -22.84 19.65
C ARG A 722 27.55 -21.50 20.39
N GLY A 723 26.90 -21.39 21.55
CA GLY A 723 26.94 -20.19 22.37
C GLY A 723 26.11 -19.01 21.86
N ARG A 724 25.14 -19.22 20.95
CA ARG A 724 24.31 -18.14 20.41
C ARG A 724 23.17 -17.79 21.37
N ALA A 725 22.91 -16.50 21.54
CA ALA A 725 21.75 -16.03 22.28
C ALA A 725 20.47 -16.27 21.45
N ALA A 726 19.42 -16.74 22.11
CA ALA A 726 18.08 -16.79 21.53
C ALA A 726 17.41 -15.43 21.78
N SER A 727 17.02 -14.75 20.71
CA SER A 727 16.38 -13.44 20.76
C SER A 727 14.93 -13.47 20.26
N GLY A 728 14.12 -12.49 20.68
CA GLY A 728 12.74 -12.35 20.21
C GLY A 728 11.83 -13.52 20.61
N LEU A 729 12.02 -14.06 21.82
CA LEU A 729 11.27 -15.23 22.30
C LEU A 729 9.79 -14.90 22.46
N THR A 730 8.95 -15.74 21.86
CA THR A 730 7.49 -15.64 21.94
C THR A 730 6.91 -16.99 22.33
N LEU A 731 6.24 -17.07 23.48
CA LEU A 731 5.58 -18.27 23.98
C LEU A 731 4.07 -18.19 23.68
N SER A 732 3.59 -19.11 22.86
CA SER A 732 2.15 -19.31 22.60
C SER A 732 1.65 -20.49 23.40
N VAL A 733 0.54 -20.29 24.13
CA VAL A 733 -0.10 -21.32 24.99
C VAL A 733 -1.50 -21.61 24.47
N GLN A 734 -1.77 -22.88 24.18
CA GLN A 734 -3.04 -23.34 23.63
C GLN A 734 -3.58 -24.54 24.43
N PRO A 735 -4.57 -24.33 25.32
CA PRO A 735 -5.34 -25.44 25.88
C PRO A 735 -6.09 -26.18 24.77
N LEU A 736 -6.11 -27.52 24.83
CA LEU A 736 -6.83 -28.34 23.84
C LEU A 736 -8.34 -28.47 24.11
N SER A 737 -8.80 -27.96 25.26
CA SER A 737 -10.20 -27.97 25.69
C SER A 737 -10.69 -26.54 25.90
N ASP A 738 -11.82 -26.19 25.28
CA ASP A 738 -12.46 -24.88 25.41
C ASP A 738 -12.98 -24.60 26.83
N ALA A 739 -13.04 -25.63 27.69
CA ALA A 739 -13.37 -25.45 29.09
C ALA A 739 -12.24 -24.76 29.88
N ILE A 740 -11.00 -24.74 29.37
CA ILE A 740 -9.83 -24.15 30.01
C ILE A 740 -9.46 -22.85 29.29
N THR A 741 -9.33 -21.75 30.03
CA THR A 741 -8.99 -20.43 29.47
C THR A 741 -7.90 -19.72 30.27
N THR A 742 -7.33 -18.67 29.69
CA THR A 742 -6.31 -17.80 30.29
C THR A 742 -6.73 -16.35 30.09
N LEU A 743 -6.67 -15.51 31.14
CA LEU A 743 -7.08 -14.10 31.06
C LEU A 743 -6.02 -13.18 30.42
N MET A 744 -4.77 -13.65 30.36
CA MET A 744 -3.68 -13.00 29.65
C MET A 744 -3.74 -13.34 28.15
N PRO A 745 -3.16 -12.53 27.25
CA PRO A 745 -3.05 -12.88 25.84
C PRO A 745 -2.38 -14.25 25.69
N LYS A 746 -2.93 -15.11 24.82
CA LYS A 746 -2.40 -16.45 24.50
C LYS A 746 -0.95 -16.45 24.03
N ILE A 747 -0.39 -15.28 23.75
CA ILE A 747 0.96 -15.03 23.26
C ILE A 747 1.67 -14.11 24.26
N MET A 748 2.82 -14.56 24.76
CA MET A 748 3.67 -13.84 25.70
C MET A 748 5.05 -13.60 25.09
N SER A 749 5.49 -12.34 25.07
CA SER A 749 6.88 -12.00 24.73
C SER A 749 7.78 -12.22 25.94
N LEU A 750 8.87 -12.95 25.75
CA LEU A 750 9.85 -13.30 26.79
C LEU A 750 11.18 -12.59 26.52
N PRO A 751 11.97 -12.31 27.57
CA PRO A 751 13.31 -11.74 27.40
C PRO A 751 14.26 -12.74 26.74
N ASP A 752 15.28 -12.20 26.07
CA ASP A 752 16.32 -12.97 25.39
C ASP A 752 17.08 -13.88 26.38
N VAL A 753 17.34 -15.13 25.97
CA VAL A 753 18.00 -16.14 26.82
C VAL A 753 19.36 -16.51 26.26
N GLN A 754 20.40 -16.28 27.07
CA GLN A 754 21.78 -16.65 26.75
C GLN A 754 22.12 -18.06 27.27
N PRO A 755 23.00 -18.79 26.56
CA PRO A 755 23.46 -20.09 27.02
C PRO A 755 24.30 -19.96 28.31
N GLY A 756 23.99 -20.77 29.32
CA GLY A 756 24.70 -20.79 30.62
C GLY A 756 24.24 -19.74 31.65
N VAL A 757 23.31 -18.86 31.30
CA VAL A 757 22.62 -17.93 32.22
C VAL A 757 21.44 -18.65 32.87
N PRO A 758 21.00 -18.28 34.10
CA PRO A 758 19.78 -18.83 34.69
C PRO A 758 18.60 -18.76 33.72
N PRO A 759 17.75 -19.78 33.69
CA PRO A 759 16.67 -19.87 32.73
C PRO A 759 15.67 -18.74 32.88
N GLY A 760 15.12 -18.30 31.75
CA GLY A 760 14.00 -17.36 31.73
C GLY A 760 12.80 -17.99 32.42
N ARG A 761 12.14 -17.25 33.30
CA ARG A 761 10.95 -17.74 34.00
C ARG A 761 9.73 -16.92 33.59
N ALA A 762 8.63 -17.61 33.35
CA ALA A 762 7.33 -17.03 33.11
C ALA A 762 6.28 -17.80 33.90
N SER A 763 5.17 -17.16 34.25
CA SER A 763 4.03 -17.82 34.87
C SER A 763 2.74 -17.44 34.17
N LEU A 764 1.80 -18.38 34.10
CA LEU A 764 0.48 -18.16 33.51
C LEU A 764 -0.59 -18.84 34.36
N ALA A 765 -1.65 -18.08 34.64
CA ALA A 765 -2.83 -18.56 35.35
C ALA A 765 -3.85 -19.15 34.36
N PHE A 766 -4.30 -20.37 34.65
CA PHE A 766 -5.36 -21.07 33.93
C PHE A 766 -6.63 -21.09 34.76
N TYR A 767 -7.77 -20.94 34.09
CA TYR A 767 -9.11 -20.94 34.66
C TYR A 767 -9.98 -21.99 33.98
N ILE A 768 -10.96 -22.52 34.70
CA ILE A 768 -11.90 -23.51 34.18
C ILE A 768 -13.34 -22.99 34.18
N SER A 769 -14.08 -23.29 33.11
CA SER A 769 -15.49 -22.96 32.98
C SER A 769 -16.38 -23.83 33.87
N ALA A 770 -17.39 -23.18 34.49
CA ALA A 770 -18.43 -23.84 35.25
C ALA A 770 -19.58 -24.40 34.38
N HIS A 771 -19.55 -24.21 33.06
CA HIS A 771 -20.64 -24.59 32.16
C HIS A 771 -20.23 -25.63 31.10
N ILE A 772 -18.94 -25.69 30.78
CA ILE A 772 -18.42 -26.55 29.71
C ILE A 772 -17.70 -27.75 30.33
N LEU A 773 -18.00 -28.94 29.81
CA LEU A 773 -17.30 -30.17 30.19
C LEU A 773 -15.87 -30.15 29.61
N CYS A 774 -14.88 -30.33 30.47
CA CYS A 774 -13.49 -30.41 30.04
C CYS A 774 -13.18 -31.78 29.40
N SER A 775 -12.91 -31.77 28.09
CA SER A 775 -12.66 -32.99 27.30
C SER A 775 -11.20 -33.45 27.35
N SER A 776 -10.25 -32.51 27.44
CA SER A 776 -8.82 -32.78 27.62
C SER A 776 -8.19 -31.78 28.59
N ARG A 777 -7.19 -32.24 29.33
CA ARG A 777 -6.38 -31.44 30.26
C ARG A 777 -5.02 -31.05 29.67
N ASP A 778 -4.79 -31.43 28.42
CA ASP A 778 -3.56 -31.16 27.71
C ASP A 778 -3.50 -29.72 27.22
N VAL A 779 -2.31 -29.13 27.36
CA VAL A 779 -1.99 -27.78 26.91
C VAL A 779 -0.76 -27.87 26.02
N GLU A 780 -0.89 -27.34 24.81
CA GLU A 780 0.21 -27.22 23.85
C GLU A 780 0.93 -25.88 24.02
N LEU A 781 2.26 -25.94 23.90
CA LEU A 781 3.17 -24.82 23.98
C LEU A 781 3.97 -24.73 22.69
N VAL A 782 4.02 -23.54 22.12
CA VAL A 782 4.85 -23.22 20.95
C VAL A 782 5.74 -22.05 21.31
N LEU A 783 7.05 -22.31 21.45
CA LEU A 783 8.06 -21.28 21.64
C LEU A 783 8.68 -20.93 20.28
N THR A 784 8.57 -19.67 19.87
CA THR A 784 9.19 -19.15 18.65
C THR A 784 10.35 -18.23 19.04
N TYR A 785 11.51 -18.36 18.39
CA TYR A 785 12.70 -17.58 18.71
C TYR A 785 13.65 -17.44 17.51
N THR A 786 14.48 -16.39 17.51
CA THR A 786 15.56 -16.23 16.55
C THR A 786 16.89 -16.65 17.16
N LEU A 787 17.62 -17.53 16.48
CA LEU A 787 18.96 -17.96 16.87
C LEU A 787 19.96 -17.56 15.79
N GLY A 788 20.74 -16.51 16.07
CA GLY A 788 21.46 -15.78 15.02
C GLY A 788 20.47 -15.13 14.05
N ASP A 789 20.61 -15.40 12.76
CA ASP A 789 19.71 -14.87 11.71
C ASP A 789 18.60 -15.86 11.30
N THR A 790 18.42 -16.97 12.03
CA THR A 790 17.42 -18.00 11.69
C THR A 790 16.26 -18.03 12.68
N LEU A 791 15.04 -17.92 12.17
CA LEU A 791 13.81 -18.14 12.95
C LEU A 791 13.60 -19.64 13.18
N ARG A 792 13.35 -20.04 14.43
CA ARG A 792 13.11 -21.42 14.84
C ARG A 792 11.90 -21.50 15.76
N CYS A 793 11.34 -22.69 15.89
CA CYS A 793 10.29 -22.98 16.85
C CYS A 793 10.53 -24.31 17.58
N THR A 794 10.16 -24.36 18.85
CA THR A 794 10.14 -25.56 19.69
C THR A 794 8.73 -25.77 20.20
N THR A 795 8.18 -26.97 20.01
CA THR A 795 6.90 -27.37 20.59
C THR A 795 7.10 -28.26 21.82
N SER A 796 6.25 -28.07 22.82
CA SER A 796 6.12 -28.95 23.98
C SER A 796 4.65 -29.03 24.41
N SER A 797 4.30 -30.03 25.21
CA SER A 797 2.97 -30.15 25.79
C SER A 797 3.07 -30.58 27.24
N PHE A 798 2.06 -30.25 28.03
CA PHE A 798 1.92 -30.68 29.41
C PHE A 798 0.44 -30.85 29.77
N GLU A 799 0.17 -31.58 30.85
CA GLU A 799 -1.18 -31.84 31.31
C GLU A 799 -1.43 -31.12 32.64
N LEU A 800 -2.57 -30.43 32.77
CA LEU A 800 -3.03 -29.84 34.04
C LEU A 800 -3.54 -30.92 34.98
N PRO A 801 -3.49 -30.79 36.32
CA PRO A 801 -3.84 -31.87 37.26
C PRO A 801 -5.35 -32.10 37.39
N LEU A 802 -5.78 -33.32 37.77
CA LEU A 802 -7.20 -33.68 37.86
C LEU A 802 -7.97 -32.84 38.89
N CYS A 803 -7.30 -32.44 39.97
CA CYS A 803 -7.88 -31.59 41.01
C CYS A 803 -8.31 -30.21 40.47
N PHE A 804 -7.73 -29.74 39.37
CA PHE A 804 -8.15 -28.50 38.71
C PHE A 804 -9.51 -28.63 38.02
N VAL A 805 -9.90 -29.84 37.61
CA VAL A 805 -11.10 -30.10 36.80
C VAL A 805 -12.20 -30.82 37.58
N ALA A 806 -11.86 -31.48 38.69
CA ALA A 806 -12.78 -32.26 39.49
C ALA A 806 -12.44 -32.23 40.98
N HIS A 807 -13.41 -32.53 41.83
CA HIS A 807 -13.22 -32.78 43.26
C HIS A 807 -13.94 -34.06 43.72
N PRO A 808 -13.43 -34.76 44.74
CA PRO A 808 -14.03 -35.98 45.24
C PRO A 808 -15.34 -35.69 45.99
N ILE A 809 -16.37 -36.51 45.74
CA ILE A 809 -17.67 -36.44 46.44
C ILE A 809 -18.04 -37.80 47.06
N PRO A 810 -18.98 -37.85 48.00
CA PRO A 810 -19.51 -39.12 48.51
C PRO A 810 -20.09 -40.00 47.39
N PRO A 811 -20.01 -41.35 47.50
CA PRO A 811 -20.45 -42.25 46.45
C PRO A 811 -21.91 -42.02 46.00
N THR A 812 -22.09 -41.70 44.71
CA THR A 812 -23.41 -41.56 44.09
C THR A 812 -23.88 -42.90 43.49
N LYS A 813 -25.14 -43.26 43.75
CA LYS A 813 -25.76 -44.51 43.27
C LYS A 813 -26.65 -44.31 42.03
N GLU A 814 -26.98 -43.06 41.71
CA GLU A 814 -27.84 -42.69 40.59
C GLU A 814 -26.99 -42.58 39.32
N ALA A 815 -27.32 -43.39 38.31
CA ALA A 815 -26.63 -43.38 37.01
C ALA A 815 -27.55 -43.93 35.93
N ASN A 816 -27.65 -43.19 34.82
CA ASN A 816 -28.40 -43.58 33.62
C ASN A 816 -27.52 -44.37 32.65
N PHE A 817 -26.22 -44.04 32.60
CA PHE A 817 -25.25 -44.66 31.71
C PHE A 817 -24.18 -45.40 32.52
N LYS A 818 -23.84 -46.62 32.09
CA LYS A 818 -22.88 -47.51 32.75
C LYS A 818 -22.02 -48.22 31.71
N VAL A 819 -20.72 -48.23 31.95
CA VAL A 819 -19.72 -48.86 31.09
C VAL A 819 -18.91 -49.85 31.90
N ALA A 820 -18.99 -51.14 31.55
CA ALA A 820 -18.18 -52.19 32.16
C ALA A 820 -16.91 -52.46 31.33
N ILE A 821 -15.76 -52.39 31.98
CA ILE A 821 -14.44 -52.58 31.36
C ILE A 821 -13.74 -53.74 32.04
N GLY A 822 -13.28 -54.71 31.27
CA GLY A 822 -12.35 -55.74 31.70
C GLY A 822 -10.94 -55.19 31.75
N ALA A 823 -10.18 -55.56 32.77
CA ALA A 823 -8.77 -55.23 32.90
C ALA A 823 -7.94 -56.51 33.02
N THR A 824 -6.74 -56.51 32.46
CA THR A 824 -5.80 -57.64 32.60
C THR A 824 -5.26 -57.77 34.03
N ALA A 825 -5.14 -56.65 34.75
CA ALA A 825 -4.78 -56.57 36.17
C ALA A 825 -5.65 -55.53 36.91
N ILE A 826 -5.70 -55.59 38.24
CA ILE A 826 -6.44 -54.61 39.05
C ILE A 826 -5.52 -54.08 40.16
N PRO A 827 -5.48 -52.75 40.40
CA PRO A 827 -4.72 -52.16 41.49
C PRO A 827 -5.31 -52.53 42.86
N PRO A 828 -4.53 -52.55 43.95
CA PRO A 828 -5.01 -52.97 45.27
C PRO A 828 -6.22 -52.18 45.79
N THR A 829 -6.29 -50.88 45.47
CA THR A 829 -7.42 -49.99 45.78
C THR A 829 -7.49 -48.87 44.75
N LEU A 830 -8.66 -48.28 44.50
CA LEU A 830 -8.75 -47.06 43.69
C LEU A 830 -7.93 -45.92 44.31
N GLY A 831 -7.89 -45.84 45.64
CA GLY A 831 -7.06 -44.86 46.35
C GLY A 831 -5.56 -44.95 46.07
N SER A 832 -5.02 -46.09 45.60
CA SER A 832 -3.59 -46.20 45.29
C SER A 832 -3.21 -45.61 43.93
N ILE A 833 -4.15 -45.56 42.99
CA ILE A 833 -3.96 -44.94 41.68
C ILE A 833 -4.43 -43.48 41.65
N PHE A 834 -5.26 -43.05 42.61
CA PHE A 834 -5.78 -41.68 42.76
C PHE A 834 -5.14 -40.87 43.91
N GLN A 835 -3.91 -41.19 44.33
CA GLN A 835 -3.29 -40.59 45.54
C GLN A 835 -3.07 -39.08 45.43
N ASP A 836 -2.45 -38.62 44.34
CA ASP A 836 -2.22 -37.22 43.98
C ASP A 836 -3.53 -36.41 43.93
N PHE A 837 -4.58 -37.00 43.36
CA PHE A 837 -5.90 -36.36 43.28
C PHE A 837 -6.53 -36.17 44.68
N LEU A 838 -6.48 -37.20 45.53
CA LEU A 838 -7.02 -37.15 46.90
C LEU A 838 -6.21 -36.21 47.79
N GLN A 839 -4.89 -36.15 47.63
CA GLN A 839 -4.00 -35.25 48.35
C GLN A 839 -4.19 -33.79 47.90
N GLY A 840 -4.25 -33.53 46.59
CA GLY A 840 -4.48 -32.20 46.03
C GLY A 840 -5.83 -31.61 46.44
N ALA A 841 -6.89 -32.43 46.48
CA ALA A 841 -8.20 -32.02 46.96
C ALA A 841 -8.24 -31.73 48.48
N SER A 842 -7.44 -32.45 49.27
CA SER A 842 -7.36 -32.25 50.73
C SER A 842 -6.57 -30.98 51.10
N ALA A 843 -5.56 -30.61 50.30
CA ALA A 843 -4.74 -29.42 50.52
C ALA A 843 -5.46 -28.11 50.17
N ALA A 844 -6.44 -28.14 49.25
CA ALA A 844 -7.24 -26.97 48.84
C ALA A 844 -8.30 -26.53 49.87
N GLY A 845 -8.42 -27.20 51.02
CA GLY A 845 -9.23 -26.77 52.16
C GLY A 845 -10.76 -26.81 52.00
N SER A 846 -11.30 -27.23 50.84
CA SER A 846 -12.73 -27.09 50.55
C SER A 846 -13.60 -28.31 50.84
N HIS A 847 -13.07 -29.54 50.90
CA HIS A 847 -13.93 -30.74 51.08
C HIS A 847 -13.32 -31.82 51.98
N ASN A 848 -14.05 -32.19 53.03
CA ASN A 848 -13.73 -33.34 53.89
C ASN A 848 -13.80 -34.63 53.06
N VAL A 849 -12.65 -35.20 52.69
CA VAL A 849 -12.59 -36.54 52.09
C VAL A 849 -13.10 -37.55 53.13
N PRO A 850 -14.18 -38.31 52.87
CA PRO A 850 -14.69 -39.26 53.85
C PRO A 850 -13.68 -40.40 54.07
N GLU A 851 -13.04 -40.42 55.24
CA GLU A 851 -12.14 -41.49 55.66
C GLU A 851 -12.88 -42.85 55.62
N GLY A 852 -12.52 -43.69 54.65
CA GLY A 852 -13.05 -45.05 54.49
C GLY A 852 -13.77 -45.37 53.17
N SER A 853 -14.11 -44.37 52.35
CA SER A 853 -14.95 -44.56 51.16
C SER A 853 -14.19 -44.97 49.88
N VAL A 854 -12.90 -44.61 49.75
CA VAL A 854 -12.14 -44.70 48.47
C VAL A 854 -11.45 -46.06 48.24
N ARG A 855 -11.85 -47.12 48.95
CA ARG A 855 -11.21 -48.44 48.78
C ARG A 855 -11.52 -49.06 47.41
N ASN A 856 -12.79 -49.06 47.01
CA ASN A 856 -13.25 -49.68 45.75
C ASN A 856 -14.28 -48.82 44.98
N ILE A 857 -14.63 -47.64 45.48
CA ILE A 857 -15.60 -46.73 44.85
C ILE A 857 -15.03 -45.32 44.94
N LEU A 858 -15.02 -44.60 43.82
CA LEU A 858 -14.61 -43.21 43.74
C LEU A 858 -15.64 -42.43 42.93
N SER A 859 -16.27 -41.42 43.54
CA SER A 859 -17.16 -40.49 42.85
C SER A 859 -16.49 -39.12 42.76
N LEU A 860 -16.56 -38.52 41.58
CA LEU A 860 -15.94 -37.24 41.24
C LEU A 860 -17.03 -36.29 40.76
N ARG A 861 -17.00 -35.04 41.23
CA ARG A 861 -17.78 -33.93 40.67
C ARG A 861 -16.87 -33.06 39.82
N LEU A 862 -17.25 -32.88 38.57
CA LEU A 862 -16.53 -32.06 37.60
C LEU A 862 -16.85 -30.57 37.83
N ALA A 863 -15.97 -29.69 37.35
CA ALA A 863 -16.14 -28.24 37.45
C ALA A 863 -17.47 -27.75 36.86
N CYS A 864 -17.97 -28.40 35.81
CA CYS A 864 -19.26 -28.11 35.18
C CYS A 864 -20.49 -28.64 35.96
N GLY A 865 -20.33 -29.10 37.20
CA GLY A 865 -21.40 -29.60 38.07
C GLY A 865 -21.86 -31.03 37.81
N LYS A 866 -21.28 -31.73 36.82
CA LYS A 866 -21.63 -33.11 36.45
C LYS A 866 -20.84 -34.13 37.27
N ASP A 867 -21.44 -35.29 37.54
CA ASP A 867 -20.85 -36.33 38.41
C ASP A 867 -20.47 -37.59 37.62
N VAL A 868 -19.33 -38.22 37.97
CA VAL A 868 -18.89 -39.51 37.43
C VAL A 868 -18.39 -40.42 38.56
N THR A 869 -18.75 -41.71 38.51
CA THR A 869 -18.39 -42.69 39.54
C THR A 869 -17.67 -43.88 38.95
N ILE A 870 -16.53 -44.23 39.54
CA ILE A 870 -15.70 -45.39 39.19
C ILE A 870 -15.88 -46.45 40.28
N LEU A 871 -16.27 -47.64 39.87
CA LEU A 871 -16.48 -48.81 40.72
C LEU A 871 -15.44 -49.89 40.35
N GLN A 872 -14.68 -50.33 41.35
CA GLN A 872 -13.75 -51.44 41.22
C GLN A 872 -14.42 -52.72 41.78
N SER A 873 -14.45 -53.79 40.99
CA SER A 873 -14.98 -55.07 41.46
C SER A 873 -14.01 -55.76 42.42
N LYS A 874 -14.56 -56.37 43.49
CA LYS A 874 -13.78 -57.12 44.49
C LYS A 874 -13.47 -58.56 44.07
N THR A 875 -14.24 -59.11 43.12
CA THR A 875 -14.23 -60.53 42.76
C THR A 875 -13.90 -60.79 41.29
N SER A 876 -13.93 -59.76 40.45
CA SER A 876 -13.63 -59.85 39.02
C SER A 876 -12.61 -58.79 38.63
N SER A 877 -11.79 -59.07 37.60
CA SER A 877 -10.88 -58.09 37.00
C SER A 877 -11.64 -57.06 36.12
N ARG A 878 -12.62 -56.37 36.69
CA ARG A 878 -13.48 -55.40 35.99
C ARG A 878 -13.65 -54.09 36.75
N PHE A 879 -13.69 -53.00 35.99
CA PHE A 879 -14.15 -51.69 36.43
C PHE A 879 -15.52 -51.39 35.84
N CYS A 880 -16.30 -50.57 36.54
CA CYS A 880 -17.54 -50.00 36.02
C CYS A 880 -17.51 -48.49 36.22
N VAL A 881 -17.61 -47.73 35.13
CA VAL A 881 -17.72 -46.27 35.16
C VAL A 881 -19.17 -45.91 34.87
N GLN A 882 -19.76 -45.06 35.71
CA GLN A 882 -21.16 -44.70 35.63
C GLN A 882 -21.41 -43.20 35.85
N SER A 883 -22.41 -42.65 35.17
CA SER A 883 -22.83 -41.25 35.29
C SER A 883 -24.32 -41.08 34.93
N THR A 884 -24.91 -39.96 35.31
CA THR A 884 -26.26 -39.54 34.91
C THR A 884 -26.31 -39.08 33.45
N GLU A 885 -25.19 -38.62 32.91
CA GLU A 885 -25.02 -38.16 31.53
C GLU A 885 -23.93 -38.97 30.81
N PHE A 886 -23.99 -39.00 29.48
CA PHE A 886 -23.05 -39.77 28.68
C PHE A 886 -21.64 -39.14 28.63
N GLY A 887 -21.53 -37.82 28.48
CA GLY A 887 -20.27 -37.09 28.33
C GLY A 887 -19.24 -37.27 29.48
N PRO A 888 -19.63 -37.13 30.77
CA PRO A 888 -18.71 -37.29 31.90
C PRO A 888 -18.02 -38.66 32.00
N LEU A 889 -18.57 -39.69 31.36
CA LEU A 889 -17.94 -41.02 31.31
C LEU A 889 -16.53 -40.96 30.72
N TRP A 890 -16.31 -40.13 29.70
CA TRP A 890 -15.01 -39.95 29.06
C TRP A 890 -13.92 -39.58 30.07
N VAL A 891 -14.19 -38.58 30.93
CA VAL A 891 -13.21 -38.11 31.93
C VAL A 891 -12.84 -39.23 32.90
N GLY A 892 -13.83 -40.01 33.37
CA GLY A 892 -13.60 -41.14 34.26
C GLY A 892 -12.84 -42.30 33.59
N LEU A 893 -13.13 -42.57 32.32
CA LEU A 893 -12.50 -43.63 31.53
C LEU A 893 -11.05 -43.30 31.17
N ALA A 894 -10.80 -42.11 30.63
CA ALA A 894 -9.48 -41.65 30.24
C ALA A 894 -8.52 -41.62 31.43
N GLU A 895 -8.98 -41.11 32.58
CA GLU A 895 -8.14 -41.02 33.77
C GLU A 895 -7.88 -42.39 34.41
N LEU A 896 -8.85 -43.30 34.36
CA LEU A 896 -8.68 -44.69 34.80
C LEU A 896 -7.64 -45.41 33.93
N GLU A 897 -7.77 -45.31 32.61
CA GLU A 897 -6.83 -45.91 31.66
C GLU A 897 -5.40 -45.39 31.87
N ARG A 898 -5.24 -44.07 31.91
CA ARG A 898 -3.96 -43.39 32.09
C ARG A 898 -3.28 -43.82 33.38
N ARG A 899 -3.97 -43.69 34.52
CA ARG A 899 -3.40 -44.04 35.84
C ARG A 899 -3.12 -45.53 36.00
N CYS A 900 -3.91 -46.40 35.37
CA CYS A 900 -3.59 -47.82 35.40
C CYS A 900 -2.35 -48.15 34.56
N LYS A 901 -2.18 -47.54 33.38
CA LYS A 901 -0.95 -47.66 32.59
C LYS A 901 0.27 -47.15 33.38
N ASP A 902 0.15 -45.99 34.02
CA ASP A 902 1.20 -45.40 34.86
C ASP A 902 1.51 -46.22 36.12
N TYR A 903 0.56 -46.97 36.68
CA TYR A 903 0.80 -47.78 37.88
C TYR A 903 1.48 -49.11 37.59
N PHE A 904 1.16 -49.74 36.45
CA PHE A 904 1.70 -51.06 36.11
C PHE A 904 3.02 -51.00 35.33
N VAL A 905 3.43 -49.82 34.83
CA VAL A 905 4.73 -49.35 34.26
C VAL A 905 5.46 -50.24 33.23
N GLU A 906 5.40 -51.58 33.28
CA GLU A 906 6.20 -52.50 32.46
C GLU A 906 5.47 -53.81 32.12
N GLY A 907 4.33 -53.76 31.42
CA GLY A 907 3.66 -54.96 30.88
C GLY A 907 2.37 -54.65 30.11
N ASP A 908 1.87 -55.62 29.34
CA ASP A 908 0.64 -55.60 28.49
C ASP A 908 -0.66 -55.31 29.28
N PHE A 909 -0.72 -54.18 30.00
CA PHE A 909 -1.94 -53.72 30.63
C PHE A 909 -2.91 -53.23 29.56
N GLN A 910 -4.05 -53.93 29.44
CA GLN A 910 -5.07 -53.63 28.46
C GLN A 910 -6.43 -53.51 29.15
N LEU A 911 -7.15 -52.45 28.80
CA LEU A 911 -8.55 -52.30 29.11
C LEU A 911 -9.37 -52.82 27.92
N THR A 912 -10.27 -53.74 28.18
CA THR A 912 -11.17 -54.33 27.19
C THR A 912 -12.59 -53.91 27.49
N TYR A 913 -13.23 -53.25 26.54
CA TYR A 913 -14.66 -52.95 26.65
C TYR A 913 -15.47 -54.23 26.52
N LEU A 914 -16.38 -54.50 27.48
CA LEU A 914 -17.06 -55.80 27.58
C LEU A 914 -18.45 -55.82 26.93
N ASP A 915 -19.04 -54.65 26.70
CA ASP A 915 -20.39 -54.49 26.17
C ASP A 915 -20.35 -54.18 24.66
N SER A 916 -21.53 -54.09 24.02
CA SER A 916 -21.63 -53.54 22.67
C SER A 916 -21.41 -52.03 22.69
N LEU A 917 -20.67 -51.49 21.71
CA LEU A 917 -20.41 -50.05 21.64
C LEU A 917 -21.71 -49.24 21.78
N PRO A 918 -21.76 -48.20 22.63
CA PRO A 918 -22.97 -47.43 22.92
C PRO A 918 -23.24 -46.41 21.80
N LEU A 919 -23.34 -46.90 20.56
CA LEU A 919 -23.50 -46.09 19.36
C LEU A 919 -24.84 -45.35 19.35
N GLN A 920 -25.89 -45.93 19.95
CA GLN A 920 -27.19 -45.29 20.02
C GLN A 920 -27.17 -43.99 20.85
N ASP A 921 -26.55 -44.03 22.02
CA ASP A 921 -26.40 -42.85 22.89
C ASP A 921 -25.47 -41.80 22.26
N TYR A 922 -24.42 -42.26 21.56
CA TYR A 922 -23.53 -41.40 20.79
C TYR A 922 -24.25 -40.70 19.63
N PHE A 923 -25.02 -41.44 18.81
CA PHE A 923 -25.76 -40.85 17.69
C PHE A 923 -26.85 -39.90 18.15
N ALA A 924 -27.49 -40.14 19.30
CA ALA A 924 -28.42 -39.19 19.89
C ALA A 924 -27.75 -37.82 20.18
N LEU A 925 -26.51 -37.81 20.71
CA LEU A 925 -25.75 -36.57 20.91
C LEU A 925 -25.34 -35.90 19.59
N VAL A 926 -25.04 -36.69 18.56
CA VAL A 926 -24.73 -36.17 17.22
C VAL A 926 -25.97 -35.49 16.61
N ASP A 927 -27.14 -36.11 16.72
CA ASP A 927 -28.42 -35.58 16.24
C ASP A 927 -28.83 -34.31 16.99
N ASP A 928 -28.65 -34.28 18.31
CA ASP A 928 -28.89 -33.09 19.14
C ASP A 928 -27.95 -31.94 18.75
N HIS A 929 -26.66 -32.21 18.60
CA HIS A 929 -25.67 -31.22 18.16
C HIS A 929 -25.97 -30.72 16.75
N PHE A 930 -26.35 -31.61 15.81
CA PHE A 930 -26.75 -31.24 14.47
C PHE A 930 -28.00 -30.34 14.49
N SER A 931 -28.99 -30.66 15.31
CA SER A 931 -30.21 -29.87 15.49
C SER A 931 -29.91 -28.46 16.02
N ILE A 932 -29.01 -28.35 17.01
CA ILE A 932 -28.55 -27.05 17.54
C ILE A 932 -27.81 -26.25 16.47
N ARG A 933 -26.91 -26.88 15.70
CA ARG A 933 -26.18 -26.21 14.61
C ARG A 933 -27.11 -25.72 13.53
N HIS A 934 -28.09 -26.53 13.13
CA HIS A 934 -29.10 -26.16 12.16
C HIS A 934 -29.95 -24.98 12.66
N HIS A 935 -30.37 -25.00 13.93
CA HIS A 935 -31.10 -23.90 14.54
C HIS A 935 -30.26 -22.61 14.58
N LEU A 936 -29.00 -22.70 15.00
CA LEU A 936 -28.06 -21.57 15.04
C LEU A 936 -27.83 -20.99 13.64
N GLN A 937 -27.75 -21.84 12.62
CA GLN A 937 -27.66 -21.40 11.24
C GLN A 937 -28.92 -20.67 10.77
N GLY A 938 -30.10 -21.16 11.15
CA GLY A 938 -31.38 -20.47 10.93
C GLY A 938 -31.39 -19.06 11.55
N LEU A 939 -30.95 -18.94 12.80
CA LEU A 939 -30.82 -17.65 13.50
C LEU A 939 -29.80 -16.73 12.82
N ARG A 940 -28.65 -17.24 12.38
CA ARG A 940 -27.65 -16.44 11.63
C ARG A 940 -28.21 -15.91 10.32
N LEU A 941 -28.99 -16.71 9.59
CA LEU A 941 -29.65 -16.27 8.36
C LEU A 941 -30.72 -15.21 8.64
N GLU A 942 -31.47 -15.34 9.74
CA GLU A 942 -32.45 -14.34 10.15
C GLU A 942 -31.79 -13.01 10.53
N VAL A 943 -30.73 -13.05 11.35
CA VAL A 943 -29.91 -11.87 11.67
C VAL A 943 -29.34 -11.26 10.39
N GLY A 944 -28.80 -12.07 9.47
CA GLY A 944 -28.29 -11.59 8.19
C GLY A 944 -29.36 -10.86 7.36
N LYS A 945 -30.57 -11.40 7.28
CA LYS A 945 -31.70 -10.73 6.60
C LYS A 945 -32.07 -9.41 7.28
N LYS A 946 -32.13 -9.39 8.61
CA LYS A 946 -32.44 -8.18 9.39
C LYS A 946 -31.36 -7.11 9.26
N SER A 947 -30.08 -7.49 9.27
CA SER A 947 -28.96 -6.57 9.04
C SER A 947 -28.99 -5.95 7.64
N LEU A 948 -29.37 -6.73 6.62
CA LEU A 948 -29.57 -6.20 5.25
C LEU A 948 -30.71 -5.18 5.21
N GLN A 949 -31.86 -5.51 5.80
CA GLN A 949 -33.01 -4.60 5.90
C GLN A 949 -32.64 -3.30 6.62
N TYR A 950 -31.94 -3.42 7.76
CA TYR A 950 -31.46 -2.27 8.53
C TYR A 950 -30.51 -1.39 7.70
N ARG A 951 -29.55 -1.99 6.99
CA ARG A 951 -28.62 -1.26 6.12
C ARG A 951 -29.33 -0.54 4.96
N ASP A 952 -30.34 -1.17 4.38
CA ASP A 952 -31.11 -0.56 3.28
C ASP A 952 -31.94 0.62 3.79
N ASN A 953 -32.56 0.49 4.97
CA ASN A 953 -33.23 1.61 5.66
C ASN A 953 -32.26 2.77 5.95
N GLN A 954 -31.05 2.49 6.44
CA GLN A 954 -30.02 3.50 6.66
C GLN A 954 -29.61 4.22 5.38
N LYS A 955 -29.38 3.50 4.28
CA LYS A 955 -29.02 4.10 2.98
C LYS A 955 -30.12 5.02 2.47
N GLN A 956 -31.38 4.61 2.62
CA GLN A 956 -32.52 5.39 2.19
C GLN A 956 -32.70 6.65 3.06
N LEU A 957 -32.48 6.54 4.38
CA LEU A 957 -32.42 7.69 5.29
C LEU A 957 -31.30 8.66 4.92
N LEU A 958 -30.08 8.18 4.68
CA LEU A 958 -28.94 9.01 4.28
C LEU A 958 -29.19 9.75 2.96
N THR A 959 -29.84 9.08 2.00
CA THR A 959 -30.20 9.71 0.71
C THR A 959 -31.20 10.84 0.93
N ARG A 960 -32.21 10.62 1.79
CA ARG A 960 -33.21 11.64 2.15
C ARG A 960 -32.62 12.81 2.95
N LEU A 961 -31.67 12.54 3.85
CA LEU A 961 -30.96 13.58 4.62
C LEU A 961 -30.01 14.41 3.74
N ARG A 962 -29.54 13.86 2.61
CA ARG A 962 -28.71 14.58 1.63
C ARG A 962 -29.53 15.59 0.81
N ASP A 963 -30.84 15.39 0.67
CA ASP A 963 -31.71 16.29 -0.08
C ASP A 963 -31.93 17.61 0.68
N LYS A 964 -31.67 18.74 0.00
CA LYS A 964 -31.77 20.09 0.58
C LYS A 964 -33.22 20.52 0.87
N GLN A 965 -34.21 19.80 0.35
CA GLN A 965 -35.61 20.05 0.63
C GLN A 965 -36.08 19.06 1.71
N PRO A 966 -36.62 19.53 2.85
CA PRO A 966 -37.05 18.64 3.92
C PRO A 966 -38.24 17.81 3.43
N THR A 967 -37.97 16.54 3.13
CA THR A 967 -39.02 15.56 2.86
C THR A 967 -39.35 14.87 4.17
N ASP A 968 -40.64 14.75 4.48
CA ASP A 968 -41.08 14.12 5.73
C ASP A 968 -40.52 12.67 5.83
N LEU A 969 -40.02 12.31 7.00
CA LEU A 969 -39.32 11.03 7.22
C LEU A 969 -40.29 9.84 7.24
N ASN A 970 -41.61 10.08 7.22
CA ASN A 970 -42.66 9.06 7.06
C ASN A 970 -42.47 7.79 7.95
N GLY A 971 -42.00 7.94 9.19
CA GLY A 971 -41.80 6.80 10.11
C GLY A 971 -40.56 5.94 9.80
N MET A 972 -39.62 6.42 8.99
CA MET A 972 -38.35 5.72 8.75
C MET A 972 -37.41 5.66 9.98
N ASP A 973 -37.61 6.59 10.92
CA ASP A 973 -37.02 6.59 12.25
C ASP A 973 -37.59 5.47 13.13
N GLU A 974 -38.92 5.27 13.12
CA GLU A 974 -39.57 4.14 13.81
C GLU A 974 -39.10 2.78 13.24
N LEU A 975 -38.82 2.71 11.93
CA LEU A 975 -38.26 1.53 11.24
C LEU A 975 -36.79 1.22 11.59
N LEU A 976 -36.09 2.12 12.29
CA LEU A 976 -34.72 1.89 12.79
C LEU A 976 -34.69 1.46 14.26
N GLU A 977 -35.76 1.74 15.02
CA GLU A 977 -35.91 1.29 16.42
C GLU A 977 -36.43 -0.16 16.53
N VAL A 978 -37.08 -0.67 15.47
CA VAL A 978 -37.61 -2.04 15.35
C VAL A 978 -36.66 -2.94 14.56
#